data_AF-A0A848HDL4-F1
#
_entry.id   AF-A0A848HDL4-F1
#
_cell.length_a   1.000
_cell.length_b   1.000
_cell.length_c   1.000
_cell.angle_alpha   90.00
_cell.angle_beta   90.00
_cell.angle_gamma   90.00
#
_symmetry.space_group_name_H-M   'P 1'
#
loop_
_entity.id
_entity.type
_entity.pdbx_description
1 polymer ?
#
loop_
_entity_poly.entity_id
_entity_poly.type
_entity_poly.pdbx_seq_one_letter_code
_entity_poly.pdbx_strand_id
1 'polypeptide(L)'
;MKPPADGARAPQRVAVVAIHGVADQRAGDTARAIAALLANVREGQARYTQGPCDTFLVPVPVLPPMFQGPEATEATEEAMAGRARRVKAVHQALRSDFQRGDWRLPQHGEGTHPAAATAAQLLREDAGIAFTDYLLYKAWRNHSEDETYEATRIKLQRDPGAGGVREVDVHEMYWADLSRLSGAIPRIVTELFALLFRLSRLGRDTVDQAARAAGRETRSWRALASLQIGLDWAFSAILANLFLQLLLVGFVIGGLGGIRPALPTAALVLGLALPVLGAWWACYRVVQGFWSSAACIAGAAALACLLLRLPPVWVVGTAWFAVLALLCDYGLRVAEVRFPTTRPAGLLLGASTALLFFGHVAWFTLAQGDALFRVDDWLRAGMRTLEYLLLLLTVYWFVAGFALLAWVFTGELASRGGATARSSVATGRLGLFASLAVFVTIAMATWAMLTVVVELGAAGTAYEPLFFTDSSRLAVDGKAFVHARFEKSTGTFAVVGTLILALLAYLVGMVTPSVLAEFKADVGPARVLGRWLSGGYRHLDTFVALLVAASAIAAALIGMLLVLAPFVRIPGGAAIGNQVVALSNAMLKPLVFSTATVGGALTLFGGVLSKYMPGLRAPLDVALDVDNHFREFPRRAITRARIFARYVALLEQLAAQGYERVVIVSHSQGTIITTELLRYLQYRASKAGAGDRARTLWQALEGRVFLLTAGCPLRQLYAARFPVLYGWVLAGPTAADIGVRRWTNVFTSGDYVGRALWSWQRPDAFDGTGSPPAPGAKTADLCIGAGAHTHYFDPGQSLVARCIESLVTEAA
;
A
#
# COMPACT_ATOMS: atom_id res chain seq x y z
N MET A 1 23.18 -11.73 -62.74
CA MET A 1 22.41 -10.60 -62.18
C MET A 1 22.33 -10.79 -60.68
N LYS A 2 22.97 -9.91 -59.92
CA LYS A 2 22.86 -9.82 -58.46
C LYS A 2 21.45 -9.27 -58.15
N PRO A 3 20.68 -9.82 -57.19
CA PRO A 3 19.43 -9.20 -56.78
C PRO A 3 19.75 -7.79 -56.24
N PRO A 4 18.91 -6.78 -56.52
CA PRO A 4 19.12 -5.45 -55.98
C PRO A 4 19.04 -5.53 -54.46
N ALA A 5 19.96 -4.83 -53.78
CA ALA A 5 19.89 -4.62 -52.35
C ALA A 5 18.59 -3.85 -52.05
N ASP A 6 17.69 -4.44 -51.26
CA ASP A 6 16.51 -3.76 -50.75
C ASP A 6 16.96 -2.51 -49.97
N GLY A 7 16.76 -1.34 -50.58
CA GLY A 7 16.95 -0.06 -49.90
C GLY A 7 15.92 0.07 -48.79
N ALA A 8 16.37 0.23 -47.55
CA ALA A 8 15.51 0.46 -46.38
C ALA A 8 14.59 1.66 -46.63
N ARG A 9 13.29 1.39 -46.84
CA ARG A 9 12.27 2.43 -47.03
C ARG A 9 11.84 2.95 -45.66
N ALA A 10 11.84 4.27 -45.49
CA ALA A 10 11.29 4.89 -44.28
C ALA A 10 9.76 4.67 -44.22
N PRO A 11 9.20 4.36 -43.03
CA PRO A 11 7.80 3.97 -42.93
C PRO A 11 6.87 5.11 -43.27
N GLN A 12 5.69 4.85 -43.83
CA GLN A 12 4.77 5.91 -44.23
C GLN A 12 3.88 6.40 -43.09
N ARG A 13 3.50 5.50 -42.17
CA ARG A 13 2.59 5.77 -41.06
C ARG A 13 3.10 5.20 -39.73
N VAL A 14 3.23 6.05 -38.72
CA VAL A 14 3.79 5.71 -37.40
C VAL A 14 2.78 6.00 -36.29
N ALA A 15 2.61 5.07 -35.35
CA ALA A 15 1.86 5.32 -34.12
C ALA A 15 2.82 5.72 -33.00
N VAL A 16 2.52 6.81 -32.30
CA VAL A 16 3.19 7.19 -31.05
C VAL A 16 2.22 6.92 -29.90
N VAL A 17 2.55 6.02 -28.97
CA VAL A 17 1.68 5.66 -27.84
C VAL A 17 2.19 6.32 -26.56
N ALA A 18 1.45 7.29 -26.05
CA ALA A 18 1.72 8.03 -24.84
C ALA A 18 1.20 7.28 -23.60
N ILE A 19 2.07 7.04 -22.62
CA ILE A 19 1.74 6.31 -21.39
C ILE A 19 2.33 7.05 -20.20
N HIS A 20 1.48 7.75 -19.46
CA HIS A 20 1.96 8.53 -18.32
C HIS A 20 1.94 7.74 -17.01
N GLY A 21 2.62 8.27 -15.99
CA GLY A 21 2.78 7.59 -14.71
C GLY A 21 2.57 8.41 -13.44
N VAL A 22 2.12 9.68 -13.52
CA VAL A 22 1.84 10.53 -12.34
C VAL A 22 0.33 10.79 -12.19
N ALA A 23 -0.15 10.69 -10.95
CA ALA A 23 -1.53 10.39 -10.57
C ALA A 23 -2.60 11.50 -10.72
N ASP A 24 -2.36 12.58 -11.49
CA ASP A 24 -3.31 13.71 -11.65
C ASP A 24 -3.70 14.06 -13.10
N GLN A 25 -3.17 13.36 -14.12
CA GLN A 25 -3.46 13.68 -15.52
C GLN A 25 -4.86 13.26 -15.96
N ARG A 26 -5.58 14.10 -16.70
CA ARG A 26 -6.88 13.75 -17.30
C ARG A 26 -6.65 12.98 -18.61
N ALA A 27 -7.69 12.28 -19.06
CA ALA A 27 -7.66 11.63 -20.36
C ALA A 27 -7.35 12.66 -21.48
N GLY A 28 -6.44 12.28 -22.35
CA GLY A 28 -5.87 13.03 -23.47
C GLY A 28 -4.72 13.97 -23.11
N ASP A 29 -4.42 14.22 -21.83
CA ASP A 29 -3.41 15.22 -21.44
C ASP A 29 -2.01 14.81 -21.88
N THR A 30 -1.64 13.54 -21.76
CA THR A 30 -0.30 13.08 -22.15
C THR A 30 -0.13 13.12 -23.66
N ALA A 31 -1.14 12.66 -24.41
CA ALA A 31 -1.12 12.71 -25.87
C ALA A 31 -1.01 14.16 -26.36
N ARG A 32 -1.77 15.09 -25.77
CA ARG A 32 -1.68 16.53 -26.07
C ARG A 32 -0.30 17.10 -25.78
N ALA A 33 0.29 16.77 -24.64
CA ALA A 33 1.63 17.24 -24.27
C ALA A 33 2.70 16.75 -25.28
N ILE A 34 2.67 15.47 -25.66
CA ILE A 34 3.60 14.91 -26.66
C ILE A 34 3.36 15.52 -28.04
N ALA A 35 2.11 15.66 -28.49
CA ALA A 35 1.79 16.27 -29.77
C ALA A 35 2.25 17.74 -29.83
N ALA A 36 2.01 18.50 -28.75
CA ALA A 36 2.49 19.88 -28.63
C ALA A 36 4.02 19.96 -28.61
N LEU A 37 4.69 19.01 -27.94
CA LEU A 37 6.14 18.93 -27.90
C LEU A 37 6.74 18.71 -29.30
N LEU A 38 6.16 17.80 -30.09
CA LEU A 38 6.57 17.53 -31.48
C LEU A 38 6.29 18.73 -32.41
N ALA A 39 5.15 19.40 -32.26
CA ALA A 39 4.80 20.58 -33.04
C ALA A 39 5.71 21.79 -32.78
N ASN A 40 6.32 21.87 -31.60
CA ASN A 40 7.17 22.99 -31.18
C ASN A 40 8.66 22.85 -31.56
N VAL A 41 9.06 21.77 -32.25
CA VAL A 41 10.45 21.60 -32.71
C VAL A 41 10.74 22.58 -33.86
N ARG A 42 11.63 23.58 -33.63
CA ARG A 42 11.87 24.69 -34.57
C ARG A 42 13.23 24.68 -35.30
N GLU A 43 14.25 23.99 -34.80
CA GLU A 43 15.61 24.05 -35.37
C GLU A 43 15.93 22.87 -36.31
N GLY A 44 16.09 23.17 -37.61
CA GLY A 44 16.78 22.30 -38.60
C GLY A 44 16.11 20.96 -38.95
N GLN A 45 14.91 20.65 -38.46
CA GLN A 45 14.21 19.37 -38.65
C GLN A 45 12.73 19.56 -39.00
N ALA A 46 12.07 18.45 -39.38
CA ALA A 46 10.73 18.41 -39.96
C ALA A 46 9.68 19.12 -39.10
N ARG A 47 8.83 19.92 -39.76
CA ARG A 47 7.70 20.57 -39.10
C ARG A 47 6.52 19.61 -39.05
N TYR A 48 5.87 19.59 -37.90
CA TYR A 48 4.61 18.89 -37.71
C TYR A 48 3.47 19.89 -37.80
N THR A 49 2.47 19.56 -38.60
CA THR A 49 1.19 20.28 -38.62
C THR A 49 0.14 19.43 -37.90
N GLN A 50 -0.58 20.06 -36.97
CA GLN A 50 -1.56 19.38 -36.14
C GLN A 50 -2.86 19.14 -36.93
N GLY A 51 -3.31 17.89 -36.95
CA GLY A 51 -4.59 17.46 -37.49
C GLY A 51 -5.67 17.31 -36.39
N PRO A 52 -6.79 16.63 -36.70
CA PRO A 52 -7.89 16.48 -35.75
C PRO A 52 -7.51 15.64 -34.52
N CYS A 53 -8.17 15.94 -33.41
CA CYS A 53 -8.14 15.20 -32.16
C CYS A 53 -9.47 14.45 -32.02
N ASP A 54 -9.43 13.12 -32.09
CA ASP A 54 -10.60 12.25 -32.04
C ASP A 54 -10.52 11.33 -30.82
N THR A 55 -11.67 10.91 -30.29
CA THR A 55 -11.77 9.78 -29.35
C THR A 55 -12.54 8.62 -29.98
N PHE A 56 -12.22 7.40 -29.56
CA PHE A 56 -12.91 6.19 -30.02
C PHE A 56 -13.01 5.15 -28.90
N LEU A 57 -14.04 4.31 -28.96
CA LEU A 57 -14.26 3.25 -27.98
C LEU A 57 -13.52 1.97 -28.39
N VAL A 58 -12.85 1.36 -27.42
CA VAL A 58 -12.12 0.11 -27.55
C VAL A 58 -12.75 -0.92 -26.62
N PRO A 59 -13.24 -2.07 -27.12
CA PRO A 59 -13.66 -3.16 -26.25
C PRO A 59 -12.41 -3.76 -25.59
N VAL A 60 -12.46 -3.93 -24.27
CA VAL A 60 -11.36 -4.46 -23.46
C VAL A 60 -11.79 -5.80 -22.86
N PRO A 61 -11.62 -6.90 -23.61
CA PRO A 61 -11.85 -8.23 -23.06
C PRO A 61 -10.75 -8.59 -22.07
N VAL A 62 -11.12 -9.28 -20.99
CA VAL A 62 -10.17 -9.78 -19.99
C VAL A 62 -9.02 -10.54 -20.66
N LEU A 63 -7.79 -10.24 -20.26
CA LEU A 63 -6.61 -10.96 -20.71
C LEU A 63 -6.49 -12.28 -19.93
N PRO A 64 -6.70 -13.45 -20.55
CA PRO A 64 -6.60 -14.73 -19.84
C PRO A 64 -5.14 -15.00 -19.43
N PRO A 65 -4.89 -15.82 -18.40
CA PRO A 65 -3.53 -16.29 -18.09
C PRO A 65 -2.98 -17.17 -19.22
N MET A 66 -1.66 -17.41 -19.21
CA MET A 66 -0.95 -18.24 -20.19
C MET A 66 -1.37 -19.71 -20.14
N PHE A 67 -1.75 -20.20 -18.95
CA PHE A 67 -2.20 -21.57 -18.75
C PHE A 67 -3.58 -21.54 -18.11
N GLN A 68 -4.58 -22.02 -18.85
CA GLN A 68 -5.94 -22.21 -18.37
C GLN A 68 -6.03 -23.59 -17.72
N GLY A 69 -6.34 -23.65 -16.43
CA GLY A 69 -6.77 -24.89 -15.80
C GLY A 69 -8.27 -25.12 -16.09
N PRO A 70 -8.80 -26.35 -15.92
CA PRO A 70 -10.23 -26.58 -16.05
C PRO A 70 -11.00 -25.68 -15.06
N GLU A 71 -12.10 -25.08 -15.53
CA GLU A 71 -13.00 -24.29 -14.69
C GLU A 71 -13.50 -25.17 -13.54
N ALA A 72 -13.29 -24.72 -12.29
CA ALA A 72 -13.91 -25.34 -11.14
C ALA A 72 -15.40 -24.99 -11.18
N THR A 73 -16.28 -25.98 -11.35
CA THR A 73 -17.73 -25.79 -11.27
C THR A 73 -18.12 -25.27 -9.88
N GLU A 74 -19.09 -24.35 -9.82
CA GLU A 74 -19.59 -23.73 -8.58
C GLU A 74 -19.96 -24.78 -7.50
N ALA A 75 -20.48 -25.93 -7.92
CA ALA A 75 -20.82 -27.06 -7.05
C ALA A 75 -19.62 -27.66 -6.28
N THR A 76 -18.42 -27.59 -6.84
CA THR A 76 -17.18 -28.10 -6.20
C THR A 76 -16.65 -27.12 -5.15
N GLU A 77 -16.98 -25.83 -5.28
CA GLU A 77 -16.54 -24.79 -4.34
C GLU A 77 -17.45 -24.70 -3.10
N GLU A 78 -18.75 -24.91 -3.23
CA GLU A 78 -19.69 -24.98 -2.09
C GLU A 78 -19.44 -26.21 -1.21
N ALA A 79 -19.12 -27.36 -1.79
CA ALA A 79 -18.87 -28.60 -1.06
C ALA A 79 -17.62 -28.56 -0.14
N MET A 80 -16.67 -27.64 -0.39
CA MET A 80 -15.44 -27.47 0.42
C MET A 80 -15.51 -26.31 1.44
N ALA A 81 -16.63 -25.59 1.55
CA ALA A 81 -16.62 -24.17 1.93
C ALA A 81 -16.45 -23.80 3.41
N GLY A 82 -16.45 -24.74 4.37
CA GLY A 82 -16.38 -24.39 5.80
C GLY A 82 -14.97 -24.38 6.39
N ARG A 83 -14.43 -25.58 6.64
CA ARG A 83 -13.16 -25.79 7.33
C ARG A 83 -11.95 -25.46 6.44
N ALA A 84 -12.00 -25.84 5.16
CA ALA A 84 -10.94 -25.54 4.21
C ALA A 84 -10.78 -24.02 3.98
N ARG A 85 -11.87 -23.24 4.06
CA ARG A 85 -11.85 -21.79 3.93
C ARG A 85 -11.16 -21.08 5.10
N ARG A 86 -11.43 -21.52 6.35
CA ARG A 86 -10.74 -21.00 7.55
C ARG A 86 -9.26 -21.39 7.56
N VAL A 87 -8.95 -22.64 7.23
CA VAL A 87 -7.57 -23.11 7.07
C VAL A 87 -6.84 -22.28 6.01
N LYS A 88 -7.45 -22.09 4.84
CA LYS A 88 -6.92 -21.25 3.76
C LYS A 88 -6.70 -19.79 4.19
N ALA A 89 -7.63 -19.20 4.96
CA ALA A 89 -7.50 -17.84 5.48
C ALA A 89 -6.31 -17.68 6.45
N VAL A 90 -6.14 -18.62 7.39
CA VAL A 90 -4.98 -18.63 8.29
C VAL A 90 -3.69 -18.80 7.50
N HIS A 91 -3.66 -19.71 6.53
CA HIS A 91 -2.49 -19.90 5.69
C HIS A 91 -2.21 -18.66 4.82
N GLN A 92 -3.23 -17.96 4.33
CA GLN A 92 -3.11 -16.74 3.51
C GLN A 92 -2.58 -15.55 4.32
N ALA A 93 -2.91 -15.49 5.61
CA ALA A 93 -2.35 -14.51 6.52
C ALA A 93 -0.87 -14.76 6.82
N LEU A 94 -0.43 -16.02 6.77
CA LEU A 94 0.97 -16.38 7.00
C LEU A 94 1.83 -16.25 5.72
N ARG A 95 1.28 -16.56 4.54
CA ARG A 95 1.99 -16.52 3.25
C ARG A 95 1.08 -16.17 2.07
N SER A 96 1.62 -15.43 1.10
CA SER A 96 0.93 -15.11 -0.15
C SER A 96 0.61 -16.37 -0.97
N ASP A 97 -0.54 -16.37 -1.64
CA ASP A 97 -0.98 -17.44 -2.55
C ASP A 97 0.01 -17.58 -3.73
N PHE A 98 0.60 -16.49 -4.23
CA PHE A 98 1.60 -16.51 -5.29
C PHE A 98 2.78 -17.43 -4.93
N GLN A 99 3.25 -17.30 -3.69
CA GLN A 99 4.43 -18.00 -3.22
C GLN A 99 4.20 -19.50 -3.05
N ARG A 100 2.96 -20.00 -2.98
CA ARG A 100 2.75 -21.43 -2.76
C ARG A 100 3.06 -22.29 -3.99
N GLY A 101 3.06 -21.71 -5.19
CA GLY A 101 3.34 -22.43 -6.44
C GLY A 101 2.29 -23.49 -6.82
N ASP A 102 1.29 -23.72 -5.97
CA ASP A 102 0.15 -24.63 -6.10
C ASP A 102 -1.15 -23.87 -6.42
N TRP A 103 -1.06 -22.57 -6.74
CA TRP A 103 -2.22 -21.78 -7.18
C TRP A 103 -2.82 -22.29 -8.50
N ARG A 104 -2.17 -23.28 -9.12
CA ARG A 104 -2.73 -24.20 -10.12
C ARG A 104 -2.83 -25.60 -9.48
N LEU A 105 -4.03 -26.02 -9.07
CA LEU A 105 -4.23 -27.42 -8.66
C LEU A 105 -4.38 -28.31 -9.91
N PRO A 106 -3.67 -29.45 -10.02
CA PRO A 106 -4.00 -30.49 -11.00
C PRO A 106 -5.31 -31.18 -10.60
N GLN A 107 -6.12 -31.57 -11.58
CA GLN A 107 -7.19 -32.55 -11.38
C GLN A 107 -6.58 -33.88 -10.90
N HIS A 108 -7.24 -34.52 -9.94
CA HIS A 108 -7.19 -35.98 -9.81
C HIS A 108 -7.96 -36.57 -10.99
N GLY A 109 -7.25 -36.90 -12.05
CA GLY A 109 -7.71 -37.77 -13.13
C GLY A 109 -6.58 -38.74 -13.45
N GLU A 110 -6.83 -40.04 -13.31
CA GLU A 110 -5.92 -41.10 -13.71
C GLU A 110 -5.73 -41.04 -15.24
N GLY A 111 -4.75 -40.25 -15.66
CA GLY A 111 -4.39 -40.09 -17.06
C GLY A 111 -2.97 -39.54 -17.13
N THR A 112 -2.10 -40.26 -17.81
CA THR A 112 -0.67 -40.01 -18.00
C THR A 112 -0.40 -38.78 -18.87
N HIS A 113 -0.78 -37.58 -18.40
CA HIS A 113 -0.32 -36.31 -18.96
C HIS A 113 0.62 -35.61 -17.96
N PRO A 114 1.80 -35.11 -18.39
CA PRO A 114 2.78 -34.49 -17.50
C PRO A 114 2.34 -33.08 -17.09
N ALA A 115 1.35 -32.96 -16.21
CA ALA A 115 0.68 -31.71 -15.87
C ALA A 115 1.04 -31.13 -14.47
N ALA A 116 2.22 -31.48 -13.92
CA ALA A 116 2.75 -30.89 -12.68
C ALA A 116 3.83 -29.82 -12.92
N ALA A 117 4.12 -29.48 -14.19
CA ALA A 117 5.30 -28.67 -14.56
C ALA A 117 5.10 -27.14 -14.63
N THR A 118 3.91 -26.54 -14.47
CA THR A 118 3.69 -25.22 -15.12
C THR A 118 3.90 -23.94 -14.29
N ALA A 119 3.65 -23.90 -12.97
CA ALA A 119 3.77 -22.65 -12.17
C ALA A 119 5.11 -22.52 -11.40
N ALA A 120 5.54 -23.61 -10.74
CA ALA A 120 6.82 -23.65 -10.05
C ALA A 120 8.02 -23.58 -11.02
N GLN A 121 7.87 -24.11 -12.24
CA GLN A 121 8.86 -23.95 -13.29
C GLN A 121 8.92 -22.49 -13.77
N LEU A 122 7.77 -21.87 -14.07
CA LEU A 122 7.72 -20.47 -14.47
C LEU A 122 8.33 -19.55 -13.41
N LEU A 123 8.10 -19.81 -12.12
CA LEU A 123 8.72 -19.06 -11.02
C LEU A 123 10.25 -19.22 -10.97
N ARG A 124 10.78 -20.39 -11.35
CA ARG A 124 12.23 -20.65 -11.41
C ARG A 124 12.88 -20.05 -12.65
N GLU A 125 12.18 -20.08 -13.79
CA GLU A 125 12.63 -19.46 -15.03
C GLU A 125 12.60 -17.94 -14.91
N ASP A 126 11.48 -17.39 -14.43
CA ASP A 126 11.21 -15.96 -14.39
C ASP A 126 10.14 -15.57 -13.38
N ALA A 127 10.58 -15.08 -12.22
CA ALA A 127 9.66 -14.72 -11.14
C ALA A 127 8.73 -13.54 -11.49
N GLY A 128 9.18 -12.60 -12.32
CA GLY A 128 8.37 -11.44 -12.73
C GLY A 128 7.25 -11.83 -13.70
N ILE A 129 7.54 -12.71 -14.66
CA ILE A 129 6.53 -13.26 -15.59
C ILE A 129 5.56 -14.16 -14.82
N ALA A 130 6.06 -15.00 -13.90
CA ALA A 130 5.22 -15.82 -13.03
C ALA A 130 4.23 -14.97 -12.22
N PHE A 131 4.69 -13.83 -11.69
CA PHE A 131 3.85 -12.92 -10.92
C PHE A 131 2.78 -12.26 -11.77
N THR A 132 3.12 -11.82 -12.99
CA THR A 132 2.15 -11.30 -13.96
C THR A 132 1.07 -12.34 -14.25
N ASP A 133 1.47 -13.56 -14.59
CA ASP A 133 0.55 -14.63 -14.94
C ASP A 133 -0.36 -15.01 -13.77
N TYR A 134 0.18 -15.00 -12.55
CA TYR A 134 -0.59 -15.21 -11.33
C TYR A 134 -1.69 -14.16 -11.14
N LEU A 135 -1.40 -12.88 -11.36
CA LEU A 135 -2.41 -11.81 -11.24
C LEU A 135 -3.50 -11.92 -12.31
N LEU A 136 -3.12 -12.26 -13.55
CA LEU A 136 -4.09 -12.54 -14.62
C LEU A 136 -4.95 -13.76 -14.28
N TYR A 137 -4.35 -14.83 -13.76
CA TYR A 137 -5.07 -16.02 -13.29
C TYR A 137 -6.08 -15.68 -12.20
N LYS A 138 -5.70 -14.85 -11.22
CA LYS A 138 -6.62 -14.41 -10.16
C LYS A 138 -7.76 -13.57 -10.72
N ALA A 139 -7.47 -12.64 -11.62
CA ALA A 139 -8.49 -11.79 -12.24
C ALA A 139 -9.48 -12.63 -13.05
N TRP A 140 -8.98 -13.55 -13.86
CA TRP A 140 -9.77 -14.48 -14.67
C TRP A 140 -10.63 -15.40 -13.80
N ARG A 141 -10.03 -16.09 -12.82
CA ARG A 141 -10.76 -17.01 -11.91
C ARG A 141 -11.87 -16.33 -11.12
N ASN A 142 -11.73 -15.04 -10.80
CA ASN A 142 -12.74 -14.30 -10.05
C ASN A 142 -13.76 -13.60 -10.97
N HIS A 143 -13.78 -13.92 -12.26
CA HIS A 143 -14.71 -13.35 -13.25
C HIS A 143 -14.64 -11.82 -13.26
N SER A 144 -13.44 -11.27 -13.47
CA SER A 144 -13.29 -9.83 -13.68
C SER A 144 -14.14 -9.39 -14.88
N GLU A 145 -14.75 -8.22 -14.78
CA GLU A 145 -15.69 -7.74 -15.80
C GLU A 145 -14.94 -7.23 -17.04
N ASP A 146 -15.55 -7.43 -18.21
CA ASP A 146 -15.13 -6.78 -19.44
C ASP A 146 -15.38 -5.26 -19.36
N GLU A 147 -14.54 -4.50 -20.04
CA GLU A 147 -14.55 -3.04 -19.95
C GLU A 147 -14.62 -2.40 -21.34
N THR A 148 -15.11 -1.17 -21.41
CA THR A 148 -14.97 -0.31 -22.60
C THR A 148 -14.05 0.85 -22.27
N TYR A 149 -13.07 1.08 -23.13
CA TYR A 149 -12.04 2.10 -22.97
C TYR A 149 -12.20 3.20 -24.03
N GLU A 150 -12.31 4.46 -23.61
CA GLU A 150 -12.26 5.60 -24.54
C GLU A 150 -10.81 6.02 -24.77
N ALA A 151 -10.29 5.74 -25.96
CA ALA A 151 -8.93 6.08 -26.36
C ALA A 151 -8.89 7.42 -27.10
N THR A 152 -7.87 8.24 -26.83
CA THR A 152 -7.62 9.51 -27.53
C THR A 152 -6.59 9.31 -28.65
N ARG A 153 -6.83 9.93 -29.82
CA ARG A 153 -5.88 10.03 -30.93
C ARG A 153 -5.76 11.46 -31.45
N ILE A 154 -4.52 11.92 -31.63
CA ILE A 154 -4.19 13.19 -32.26
C ILE A 154 -3.37 12.90 -33.52
N LYS A 155 -3.88 13.31 -34.68
CA LYS A 155 -3.16 13.12 -35.95
C LYS A 155 -2.17 14.25 -36.18
N LEU A 156 -0.97 13.92 -36.64
CA LEU A 156 0.07 14.88 -37.03
C LEU A 156 0.54 14.56 -38.45
N GLN A 157 0.69 15.59 -39.27
CA GLN A 157 1.31 15.48 -40.60
C GLN A 157 2.72 16.05 -40.56
N ARG A 158 3.67 15.30 -41.12
CA ARG A 158 5.08 15.69 -41.19
C ARG A 158 5.39 16.29 -42.56
N ASP A 159 6.07 17.42 -42.57
CA ASP A 159 6.39 18.13 -43.81
C ASP A 159 7.17 17.24 -44.81
N PRO A 160 6.78 17.22 -46.10
CA PRO A 160 7.32 16.31 -47.10
C PRO A 160 8.77 16.59 -47.51
N GLY A 161 9.33 17.75 -47.15
CA GLY A 161 10.67 18.20 -47.56
C GLY A 161 11.85 17.42 -46.97
N ALA A 162 11.61 16.51 -46.01
CA ALA A 162 12.67 15.76 -45.31
C ALA A 162 12.83 14.30 -45.77
N GLY A 163 11.98 13.80 -46.67
CA GLY A 163 11.91 12.36 -47.01
C GLY A 163 11.44 11.48 -45.83
N GLY A 164 10.73 10.39 -46.13
CA GLY A 164 10.27 9.42 -45.12
C GLY A 164 8.84 9.63 -44.59
N VAL A 165 8.65 9.39 -43.28
CA VAL A 165 7.35 9.35 -42.59
C VAL A 165 6.46 10.53 -42.93
N ARG A 166 5.20 10.25 -43.31
CA ARG A 166 4.21 11.27 -43.70
C ARG A 166 3.17 11.50 -42.60
N GLU A 167 2.74 10.43 -41.94
CA GLU A 167 1.67 10.46 -40.96
C GLU A 167 2.14 9.93 -39.61
N VAL A 168 1.90 10.70 -38.55
CA VAL A 168 2.19 10.33 -37.17
C VAL A 168 0.92 10.48 -36.35
N ASP A 169 0.38 9.38 -35.84
CA ASP A 169 -0.79 9.40 -34.97
C ASP A 169 -0.36 9.21 -33.52
N VAL A 170 -0.62 10.20 -32.67
CA VAL A 170 -0.35 10.14 -31.22
C VAL A 170 -1.57 9.58 -30.50
N HIS A 171 -1.45 8.38 -29.96
CA HIS A 171 -2.46 7.69 -29.15
C HIS A 171 -2.12 7.80 -27.67
N GLU A 172 -3.13 7.71 -26.81
CA GLU A 172 -2.93 7.58 -25.37
C GLU A 172 -3.33 6.19 -24.87
N MET A 173 -2.50 5.59 -24.01
CA MET A 173 -2.90 4.50 -23.12
C MET A 173 -3.15 5.12 -21.75
N TYR A 174 -4.39 5.56 -21.52
CA TYR A 174 -4.82 6.12 -20.25
C TYR A 174 -5.20 4.98 -19.30
N TRP A 175 -4.70 5.04 -18.06
CA TRP A 175 -4.95 4.00 -17.05
C TRP A 175 -5.17 4.56 -15.63
N ALA A 176 -5.02 5.87 -15.42
CA ALA A 176 -5.07 6.46 -14.09
C ALA A 176 -6.46 6.31 -13.43
N ASP A 177 -7.54 6.20 -14.21
CA ASP A 177 -8.89 5.86 -13.73
C ASP A 177 -8.96 4.49 -13.04
N LEU A 178 -8.10 3.54 -13.43
CA LEU A 178 -8.04 2.21 -12.84
C LEU A 178 -7.32 2.17 -11.49
N SER A 179 -6.41 3.13 -11.24
CA SER A 179 -5.60 3.20 -10.03
C SER A 179 -6.09 4.25 -9.01
N ARG A 180 -6.93 5.19 -9.42
CA ARG A 180 -7.40 6.31 -8.59
C ARG A 180 -8.19 5.89 -7.35
N LEU A 181 -7.92 6.62 -6.26
CA LEU A 181 -8.81 6.71 -5.11
C LEU A 181 -10.07 7.47 -5.52
N SER A 182 -11.25 6.83 -5.49
CA SER A 182 -12.51 7.53 -5.77
C SER A 182 -12.68 8.72 -4.82
N GLY A 183 -13.13 9.88 -5.32
CA GLY A 183 -13.15 11.17 -4.60
C GLY A 183 -14.00 11.28 -3.32
N ALA A 184 -14.56 10.18 -2.80
CA ALA A 184 -15.22 10.18 -1.50
C ALA A 184 -14.17 10.14 -0.38
N ILE A 185 -14.15 11.16 0.48
CA ILE A 185 -13.24 11.30 1.64
C ILE A 185 -13.10 10.01 2.46
N PRO A 186 -14.19 9.27 2.80
CA PRO A 186 -14.06 8.02 3.55
C PRO A 186 -13.21 6.95 2.86
N ARG A 187 -13.23 6.89 1.53
CA ARG A 187 -12.46 5.90 0.75
C ARG A 187 -10.97 6.23 0.73
N ILE A 188 -10.60 7.52 0.73
CA ILE A 188 -9.21 7.97 0.86
C ILE A 188 -8.63 7.51 2.21
N VAL A 189 -9.35 7.77 3.31
CA VAL A 189 -8.91 7.36 4.66
C VAL A 189 -8.76 5.84 4.75
N THR A 190 -9.72 5.09 4.22
CA THR A 190 -9.69 3.62 4.25
C THR A 190 -8.57 3.03 3.40
N GLU A 191 -8.15 3.71 2.32
CA GLU A 191 -7.04 3.27 1.47
C GLU A 191 -5.67 3.67 2.03
N LEU A 192 -5.53 4.86 2.63
CA LEU A 192 -4.32 5.23 3.38
C LEU A 192 -4.10 4.28 4.57
N PHE A 193 -5.17 3.96 5.29
CA PHE A 193 -5.10 3.00 6.39
C PHE A 193 -4.75 1.59 5.90
N ALA A 194 -5.18 1.17 4.71
CA ALA A 194 -4.76 -0.11 4.17
C ALA A 194 -3.36 -0.12 3.59
N LEU A 195 -2.90 1.00 3.01
CA LEU A 195 -1.52 1.16 2.55
C LEU A 195 -0.55 0.86 3.70
N LEU A 196 -0.88 1.32 4.91
CA LEU A 196 -0.15 1.03 6.14
C LEU A 196 0.17 -0.46 6.31
N PHE A 197 -0.85 -1.32 6.28
CA PHE A 197 -0.64 -2.75 6.47
C PHE A 197 -0.10 -3.44 5.22
N ARG A 198 -0.42 -2.92 4.02
CA ARG A 198 0.07 -3.49 2.76
C ARG A 198 1.56 -3.27 2.56
N LEU A 199 2.12 -2.16 3.02
CA LEU A 199 3.55 -1.90 2.91
C LEU A 199 4.38 -2.91 3.73
N SER A 200 3.93 -3.24 4.95
CA SER A 200 4.49 -4.34 5.76
C SER A 200 4.39 -5.69 5.05
N ARG A 201 3.21 -5.98 4.47
CA ARG A 201 2.96 -7.20 3.70
C ARG A 201 3.86 -7.33 2.47
N LEU A 202 4.09 -6.23 1.76
CA LEU A 202 4.97 -6.16 0.59
C LEU A 202 6.43 -6.41 0.96
N GLY A 203 6.88 -5.87 2.10
CA GLY A 203 8.18 -6.19 2.70
C GLY A 203 8.29 -7.68 3.07
N ARG A 204 7.25 -8.25 3.69
CA ARG A 204 7.17 -9.68 4.02
C ARG A 204 7.27 -10.56 2.78
N ASP A 205 6.51 -10.24 1.73
CA ASP A 205 6.50 -11.02 0.50
C ASP A 205 7.86 -10.96 -0.22
N THR A 206 8.56 -9.83 -0.17
CA THR A 206 9.93 -9.67 -0.69
C THR A 206 10.92 -10.57 0.04
N VAL A 207 10.86 -10.61 1.38
CA VAL A 207 11.74 -11.46 2.21
C VAL A 207 11.48 -12.95 1.98
N ASP A 208 10.21 -13.38 1.90
CA ASP A 208 9.88 -14.81 1.65
C ASP A 208 10.28 -15.24 0.22
N GLN A 209 10.18 -14.34 -0.78
CA GLN A 209 10.72 -14.61 -2.13
C GLN A 209 12.24 -14.79 -2.12
N ALA A 210 12.98 -13.89 -1.45
CA ALA A 210 14.43 -13.98 -1.34
C ALA A 210 14.88 -15.23 -0.57
N ALA A 211 14.18 -15.59 0.51
CA ALA A 211 14.45 -16.81 1.27
C ALA A 211 14.30 -18.09 0.43
N ARG A 212 13.38 -18.10 -0.54
CA ARG A 212 13.20 -19.22 -1.47
C ARG A 212 14.27 -19.26 -2.55
N ALA A 213 14.61 -18.09 -3.12
CA ALA A 213 15.67 -17.97 -4.10
C ALA A 213 17.03 -18.40 -3.52
N ALA A 214 17.28 -18.13 -2.24
CA ALA A 214 18.48 -18.58 -1.52
C ALA A 214 18.48 -20.08 -1.17
N GLY A 215 17.38 -20.80 -1.37
CA GLY A 215 17.22 -22.20 -1.00
C GLY A 215 16.93 -22.43 0.49
N ARG A 216 16.14 -23.49 0.79
CA ARG A 216 15.68 -23.83 2.16
C ARG A 216 16.81 -24.19 3.14
N GLU A 217 18.01 -24.46 2.65
CA GLU A 217 19.14 -24.90 3.49
C GLU A 217 19.75 -23.78 4.32
N THR A 218 19.56 -22.52 3.92
CA THR A 218 20.07 -21.36 4.68
C THR A 218 19.23 -21.08 5.92
N ARG A 219 19.73 -21.48 7.10
CA ARG A 219 19.06 -21.30 8.40
C ARG A 219 18.70 -19.84 8.70
N SER A 220 19.57 -18.90 8.31
CA SER A 220 19.36 -17.45 8.49
C SER A 220 18.13 -16.93 7.74
N TRP A 221 17.95 -17.32 6.47
CA TRP A 221 16.79 -16.93 5.67
C TRP A 221 15.50 -17.54 6.18
N ARG A 222 15.52 -18.81 6.60
CA ARG A 222 14.34 -19.44 7.23
C ARG A 222 13.94 -18.72 8.51
N ALA A 223 14.90 -18.41 9.38
CA ALA A 223 14.64 -17.68 10.61
C ALA A 223 14.11 -16.26 10.31
N LEU A 224 14.76 -15.52 9.42
CA LEU A 224 14.34 -14.18 9.02
C LEU A 224 12.93 -14.16 8.44
N ALA A 225 12.62 -15.05 7.48
CA ALA A 225 11.30 -15.11 6.88
C ALA A 225 10.22 -15.47 7.90
N SER A 226 10.51 -16.42 8.81
CA SER A 226 9.58 -16.81 9.88
C SER A 226 9.32 -15.65 10.86
N LEU A 227 10.37 -14.93 11.27
CA LEU A 227 10.27 -13.76 12.13
C LEU A 227 9.50 -12.62 11.45
N GLN A 228 9.79 -12.34 10.17
CA GLN A 228 9.08 -11.33 9.39
C GLN A 228 7.58 -11.65 9.29
N ILE A 229 7.22 -12.91 9.00
CA ILE A 229 5.82 -13.37 8.96
C ILE A 229 5.16 -13.21 10.33
N GLY A 230 5.85 -13.66 11.39
CA GLY A 230 5.34 -13.57 12.76
C GLY A 230 5.11 -12.12 13.21
N LEU A 231 6.05 -11.23 12.91
CA LEU A 231 5.96 -9.79 13.24
C LEU A 231 4.86 -9.09 12.45
N ASP A 232 4.72 -9.34 11.14
CA ASP A 232 3.65 -8.80 10.29
C ASP A 232 2.26 -9.26 10.76
N TRP A 233 2.13 -10.54 11.12
CA TRP A 233 0.90 -11.08 11.69
C TRP A 233 0.61 -10.50 13.07
N ALA A 234 1.59 -10.44 13.97
CA ALA A 234 1.41 -9.87 15.30
C ALA A 234 1.03 -8.38 15.24
N PHE A 235 1.62 -7.64 14.29
CA PHE A 235 1.26 -6.25 14.01
C PHE A 235 -0.21 -6.11 13.59
N SER A 236 -0.65 -6.85 12.57
CA SER A 236 -1.98 -6.70 11.98
C SER A 236 -3.11 -7.39 12.75
N ALA A 237 -2.83 -8.49 13.46
CA ALA A 237 -3.83 -9.31 14.15
C ALA A 237 -3.86 -9.09 15.67
N ILE A 238 -2.75 -8.67 16.29
CA ILE A 238 -2.69 -8.42 17.74
C ILE A 238 -2.61 -6.93 18.03
N LEU A 239 -1.55 -6.24 17.60
CA LEU A 239 -1.30 -4.85 17.97
C LEU A 239 -2.43 -3.92 17.53
N ALA A 240 -2.81 -3.98 16.24
CA ALA A 240 -3.90 -3.17 15.71
C ALA A 240 -5.22 -3.41 16.45
N ASN A 241 -5.51 -4.67 16.80
CA ASN A 241 -6.71 -5.03 17.54
C ASN A 241 -6.66 -4.60 19.02
N LEU A 242 -5.51 -4.64 19.68
CA LEU A 242 -5.34 -4.12 21.04
C LEU A 242 -5.65 -2.61 21.09
N PHE A 243 -5.15 -1.84 20.11
CA PHE A 243 -5.50 -0.42 20.01
C PHE A 243 -6.98 -0.18 19.70
N LEU A 244 -7.60 -1.03 18.88
CA LEU A 244 -9.05 -0.99 18.65
C LEU A 244 -9.84 -1.23 19.95
N GLN A 245 -9.41 -2.18 20.79
CA GLN A 245 -10.03 -2.43 22.09
C GLN A 245 -9.80 -1.28 23.07
N LEU A 246 -8.61 -0.67 23.07
CA LEU A 246 -8.34 0.54 23.86
C LEU A 246 -9.26 1.70 23.47
N LEU A 247 -9.49 1.89 22.17
CA LEU A 247 -10.42 2.89 21.65
C LEU A 247 -11.85 2.61 22.12
N LEU A 248 -12.31 1.36 22.02
CA LEU A 248 -13.63 0.94 22.50
C LEU A 248 -13.80 1.25 23.99
N VAL A 249 -12.87 0.80 24.84
CA VAL A 249 -12.95 1.01 26.29
C VAL A 249 -12.85 2.50 26.65
N GLY A 250 -12.01 3.27 25.95
CA GLY A 250 -11.96 4.72 26.10
C GLY A 250 -13.30 5.39 25.81
N PHE A 251 -13.98 5.01 24.72
CA PHE A 251 -15.32 5.53 24.41
C PHE A 251 -16.39 5.05 25.40
N VAL A 252 -16.25 3.88 26.01
CA VAL A 252 -17.13 3.45 27.11
C VAL A 252 -16.97 4.38 28.32
N ILE A 253 -15.74 4.63 28.77
CA ILE A 253 -15.47 5.51 29.93
C ILE A 253 -15.95 6.94 29.63
N GLY A 254 -15.53 7.50 28.50
CA GLY A 254 -15.88 8.86 28.10
C GLY A 254 -17.38 9.06 27.89
N GLY A 255 -18.03 8.12 27.19
CA GLY A 255 -19.46 8.19 26.89
C GLY A 255 -20.33 8.04 28.14
N LEU A 256 -20.04 7.07 29.01
CA LEU A 256 -20.82 6.84 30.23
C LEU A 256 -20.61 7.94 31.28
N GLY A 257 -19.38 8.45 31.40
CA GLY A 257 -19.11 9.58 32.28
C GLY A 257 -19.78 10.87 31.81
N GLY A 258 -19.74 11.14 30.50
CA GLY A 258 -20.39 12.31 29.91
C GLY A 258 -21.92 12.27 29.97
N ILE A 259 -22.54 11.09 29.82
CA ILE A 259 -24.00 10.95 29.88
C ILE A 259 -24.55 10.83 31.31
N ARG A 260 -23.68 10.85 32.34
CA ARG A 260 -24.04 10.76 33.77
C ARG A 260 -25.28 11.58 34.17
N PRO A 261 -25.41 12.87 33.82
CA PRO A 261 -26.60 13.66 34.20
C PRO A 261 -27.87 13.30 33.42
N ALA A 262 -27.74 12.75 32.21
CA ALA A 262 -28.85 12.42 31.32
C ALA A 262 -29.25 10.94 31.34
N LEU A 263 -28.62 10.13 32.19
CA LEU A 263 -28.79 8.67 32.22
C LEU A 263 -30.24 8.19 32.37
N PRO A 264 -31.07 8.73 33.28
CA PRO A 264 -32.46 8.32 33.41
C PRO A 264 -33.26 8.59 32.12
N THR A 265 -33.08 9.77 31.53
CA THR A 265 -33.73 10.17 30.27
C THR A 265 -33.27 9.28 29.11
N ALA A 266 -31.96 9.03 29.01
CA ALA A 266 -31.40 8.15 27.98
C ALA A 266 -31.90 6.70 28.13
N ALA A 267 -32.00 6.19 29.35
CA ALA A 267 -32.54 4.85 29.62
C ALA A 267 -34.02 4.73 29.26
N LEU A 268 -34.83 5.75 29.55
CA LEU A 268 -36.23 5.79 29.13
C LEU A 268 -36.34 5.75 27.60
N VAL A 269 -35.60 6.61 26.90
CA VAL A 269 -35.61 6.68 25.43
C VAL A 269 -35.16 5.34 24.83
N LEU A 270 -34.04 4.77 25.29
CA LEU A 270 -33.53 3.50 24.77
C LEU A 270 -34.42 2.31 25.13
N GLY A 271 -34.97 2.27 26.35
CA GLY A 271 -35.86 1.22 26.83
C GLY A 271 -37.16 1.13 26.02
N LEU A 272 -37.61 2.25 25.45
CA LEU A 272 -38.77 2.31 24.54
C LEU A 272 -38.37 2.13 23.06
N ALA A 273 -37.29 2.78 22.62
CA ALA A 273 -36.89 2.80 21.22
C ALA A 273 -36.33 1.46 20.73
N LEU A 274 -35.48 0.78 21.52
CA LEU A 274 -34.85 -0.48 21.10
C LEU A 274 -35.88 -1.58 20.79
N PRO A 275 -36.88 -1.85 21.65
CA PRO A 275 -37.90 -2.85 21.35
C PRO A 275 -38.78 -2.48 20.16
N VAL A 276 -39.16 -1.19 20.03
CA VAL A 276 -39.99 -0.70 18.92
C VAL A 276 -39.25 -0.84 17.58
N LEU A 277 -37.98 -0.42 17.52
CA LEU A 277 -37.16 -0.57 16.31
C LEU A 277 -36.91 -2.04 15.98
N GLY A 278 -36.71 -2.89 16.99
CA GLY A 278 -36.56 -4.33 16.83
C GLY A 278 -37.80 -4.99 16.25
N ALA A 279 -38.99 -4.68 16.79
CA ALA A 279 -40.26 -5.17 16.24
C ALA A 279 -40.51 -4.64 14.83
N TRP A 280 -40.25 -3.35 14.57
CA TRP A 280 -40.39 -2.77 13.23
C TRP A 280 -39.52 -3.50 12.21
N TRP A 281 -38.24 -3.72 12.53
CA TRP A 281 -37.32 -4.44 11.66
C TRP A 281 -37.73 -5.90 11.43
N ALA A 282 -38.15 -6.61 12.47
CA ALA A 282 -38.61 -8.00 12.37
C ALA A 282 -39.90 -8.13 11.55
N CYS A 283 -40.87 -7.22 11.75
CA CYS A 283 -42.09 -7.12 10.95
C CYS A 283 -41.78 -6.81 9.47
N TYR A 284 -40.76 -6.00 9.20
CA TYR A 284 -40.37 -5.67 7.82
C TYR A 284 -39.63 -6.80 7.10
N ARG A 285 -38.77 -7.55 7.80
CA ARG A 285 -37.83 -8.52 7.18
C ARG A 285 -38.29 -9.98 7.20
N VAL A 286 -38.97 -10.41 8.27
CA VAL A 286 -39.08 -11.84 8.60
C VAL A 286 -40.54 -12.29 8.68
N VAL A 287 -41.43 -11.40 9.10
CA VAL A 287 -42.79 -11.77 9.50
C VAL A 287 -43.79 -11.38 8.40
N GLN A 288 -44.47 -12.36 7.81
CA GLN A 288 -45.44 -12.13 6.72
C GLN A 288 -46.91 -12.39 7.10
N GLY A 289 -47.27 -12.36 8.39
CA GLY A 289 -48.63 -12.64 8.85
C GLY A 289 -49.08 -11.76 10.01
N PHE A 290 -50.39 -11.48 10.08
CA PHE A 290 -50.97 -10.62 11.10
C PHE A 290 -50.69 -11.11 12.53
N TRP A 291 -50.90 -12.40 12.80
CA TRP A 291 -50.70 -12.98 14.14
C TRP A 291 -49.23 -12.98 14.57
N SER A 292 -48.31 -13.17 13.63
CA SER A 292 -46.89 -13.11 13.91
C SER A 292 -46.40 -11.67 14.08
N SER A 293 -46.99 -10.68 13.38
CA SER A 293 -46.74 -9.25 13.65
C SER A 293 -47.28 -8.82 15.01
N ALA A 294 -48.47 -9.27 15.39
CA ALA A 294 -49.06 -9.02 16.71
C ALA A 294 -48.22 -9.63 17.84
N ALA A 295 -47.74 -10.87 17.66
CA ALA A 295 -46.81 -11.51 18.60
C ALA A 295 -45.47 -10.75 18.71
N CYS A 296 -44.96 -10.21 17.60
CA CYS A 296 -43.74 -9.40 17.59
C CYS A 296 -43.90 -8.08 18.36
N ILE A 297 -45.04 -7.40 18.20
CA ILE A 297 -45.38 -6.17 18.93
C ILE A 297 -45.57 -6.46 20.43
N ALA A 298 -46.28 -7.53 20.78
CA ALA A 298 -46.45 -7.94 22.18
C ALA A 298 -45.11 -8.30 22.84
N GLY A 299 -44.23 -9.00 22.11
CA GLY A 299 -42.87 -9.29 22.55
C GLY A 299 -42.03 -8.02 22.77
N ALA A 300 -42.14 -7.02 21.90
CA ALA A 300 -41.47 -5.73 22.08
C ALA A 300 -42.02 -4.95 23.28
N ALA A 301 -43.33 -4.95 23.51
CA ALA A 301 -43.92 -4.33 24.70
C ALA A 301 -43.44 -5.01 26.00
N ALA A 302 -43.37 -6.34 26.02
CA ALA A 302 -42.83 -7.10 27.15
C ALA A 302 -41.34 -6.78 27.39
N LEU A 303 -40.54 -6.69 26.32
CA LEU A 303 -39.13 -6.31 26.41
C LEU A 303 -38.96 -4.86 26.90
N ALA A 304 -39.79 -3.92 26.44
CA ALA A 304 -39.78 -2.54 26.93
C ALA A 304 -40.09 -2.47 28.44
N CYS A 305 -41.13 -3.18 28.90
CA CYS A 305 -41.45 -3.28 30.32
C CYS A 305 -40.29 -3.89 31.14
N LEU A 306 -39.56 -4.87 30.60
CA LEU A 306 -38.39 -5.46 31.25
C LEU A 306 -37.23 -4.46 31.32
N LEU A 307 -36.90 -3.77 30.23
CA LEU A 307 -35.82 -2.80 30.17
C LEU A 307 -36.07 -1.61 31.10
N LEU A 308 -37.32 -1.13 31.20
CA LEU A 308 -37.68 -0.04 32.11
C LEU A 308 -37.61 -0.40 33.60
N ARG A 309 -37.55 -1.70 33.93
CA ARG A 309 -37.32 -2.18 35.31
C ARG A 309 -35.83 -2.35 35.64
N LEU A 310 -34.97 -2.35 34.64
CA LEU A 310 -33.53 -2.40 34.87
C LEU A 310 -33.01 -1.03 35.32
N PRO A 311 -31.93 -0.99 36.10
CA PRO A 311 -31.30 0.27 36.45
C PRO A 311 -30.84 1.01 35.19
N PRO A 312 -30.98 2.35 35.12
CA PRO A 312 -30.69 3.12 33.91
C PRO A 312 -29.33 2.83 33.28
N VAL A 313 -28.31 2.63 34.12
CA VAL A 313 -26.94 2.32 33.67
C VAL A 313 -26.81 0.98 32.96
N TRP A 314 -27.60 -0.03 33.31
CA TRP A 314 -27.56 -1.31 32.60
C TRP A 314 -28.16 -1.19 31.21
N VAL A 315 -29.25 -0.44 31.06
CA VAL A 315 -29.86 -0.20 29.74
C VAL A 315 -28.93 0.62 28.87
N VAL A 316 -28.48 1.79 29.35
CA VAL A 316 -27.63 2.71 28.59
C VAL A 316 -26.25 2.09 28.34
N GLY A 317 -25.65 1.50 29.37
CA GLY A 317 -24.31 0.93 29.32
C GLY A 317 -24.19 -0.27 28.39
N THR A 318 -25.12 -1.23 28.47
CA THR A 318 -25.11 -2.39 27.56
C THR A 318 -25.40 -1.97 26.12
N ALA A 319 -26.36 -1.08 25.91
CA ALA A 319 -26.68 -0.56 24.57
C ALA A 319 -25.48 0.20 23.98
N TRP A 320 -24.83 1.06 24.75
CA TRP A 320 -23.64 1.80 24.32
C TRP A 320 -22.48 0.87 23.96
N PHE A 321 -22.17 -0.09 24.84
CA PHE A 321 -21.15 -1.10 24.57
C PHE A 321 -21.47 -1.91 23.30
N ALA A 322 -22.73 -2.32 23.13
CA ALA A 322 -23.15 -3.07 21.95
C ALA A 322 -23.00 -2.25 20.65
N VAL A 323 -23.37 -0.98 20.66
CA VAL A 323 -23.16 -0.07 19.51
C VAL A 323 -21.67 0.04 19.18
N LEU A 324 -20.81 0.27 20.18
CA LEU A 324 -19.37 0.33 19.97
C LEU A 324 -18.80 -0.99 19.46
N ALA A 325 -19.23 -2.13 20.00
CA ALA A 325 -18.81 -3.45 19.54
C ALA A 325 -19.24 -3.72 18.08
N LEU A 326 -20.45 -3.29 17.69
CA LEU A 326 -20.93 -3.37 16.30
C LEU A 326 -20.12 -2.48 15.36
N LEU A 327 -19.76 -1.26 15.79
CA LEU A 327 -18.88 -0.36 15.03
C LEU A 327 -17.48 -0.96 14.87
N CYS A 328 -16.94 -1.59 15.91
CA CYS A 328 -15.68 -2.33 15.83
C CYS A 328 -15.77 -3.53 14.87
N ASP A 329 -16.81 -4.37 14.95
CA ASP A 329 -17.01 -5.48 13.99
C ASP A 329 -17.17 -4.96 12.56
N TYR A 330 -17.88 -3.85 12.36
CA TYR A 330 -17.98 -3.21 11.04
C TYR A 330 -16.59 -2.83 10.50
N GLY A 331 -15.77 -2.15 11.30
CA GLY A 331 -14.38 -1.84 10.92
C GLY A 331 -13.55 -3.10 10.61
N LEU A 332 -13.72 -4.15 11.41
CA LEU A 332 -13.04 -5.43 11.19
C LEU A 332 -13.51 -6.16 9.93
N ARG A 333 -14.78 -6.06 9.53
CA ARG A 333 -15.28 -6.62 8.25
C ARG A 333 -14.66 -5.92 7.05
N VAL A 334 -14.50 -4.60 7.13
CA VAL A 334 -13.79 -3.83 6.10
C VAL A 334 -12.33 -4.29 6.00
N ALA A 335 -11.69 -4.56 7.15
CA ALA A 335 -10.34 -5.11 7.20
C ALA A 335 -10.25 -6.56 6.70
N GLU A 336 -11.24 -7.42 6.98
CA GLU A 336 -11.27 -8.85 6.63
C GLU A 336 -11.08 -9.11 5.13
N VAL A 337 -11.64 -8.23 4.29
CA VAL A 337 -11.48 -8.30 2.82
C VAL A 337 -10.01 -8.28 2.40
N ARG A 338 -9.17 -7.58 3.17
CA ARG A 338 -7.75 -7.34 2.88
C ARG A 338 -6.83 -8.19 3.77
N PHE A 339 -7.25 -8.46 5.01
CA PHE A 339 -6.50 -9.14 6.07
C PHE A 339 -7.41 -10.18 6.75
N PRO A 340 -7.47 -11.42 6.21
CA PRO A 340 -8.46 -12.42 6.62
C PRO A 340 -8.42 -12.81 8.11
N THR A 341 -7.27 -12.71 8.77
CA THR A 341 -7.12 -13.07 10.20
C THR A 341 -7.39 -11.93 11.16
N THR A 342 -7.48 -10.68 10.69
CA THR A 342 -7.65 -9.52 11.58
C THR A 342 -8.99 -9.54 12.29
N ARG A 343 -10.08 -9.87 11.57
CA ARG A 343 -11.41 -9.96 12.17
C ARG A 343 -11.58 -11.10 13.18
N PRO A 344 -11.24 -12.37 12.91
CA PRO A 344 -11.38 -13.42 13.92
C PRO A 344 -10.53 -13.14 15.17
N ALA A 345 -9.31 -12.61 15.01
CA ALA A 345 -8.49 -12.18 16.15
C ALA A 345 -9.14 -11.02 16.92
N GLY A 346 -9.68 -10.03 16.20
CA GLY A 346 -10.37 -8.87 16.78
C GLY A 346 -11.65 -9.24 17.51
N LEU A 347 -12.43 -10.21 16.99
CA LEU A 347 -13.62 -10.73 17.66
C LEU A 347 -13.26 -11.53 18.91
N LEU A 348 -12.20 -12.34 18.88
CA LEU A 348 -11.72 -13.04 20.08
C LEU A 348 -11.27 -12.04 21.16
N LEU A 349 -10.48 -11.03 20.78
CA LEU A 349 -10.05 -9.97 21.69
C LEU A 349 -11.24 -9.13 22.20
N GLY A 350 -12.21 -8.83 21.34
CA GLY A 350 -13.43 -8.12 21.71
C GLY A 350 -14.29 -8.91 22.68
N ALA A 351 -14.46 -10.23 22.47
CA ALA A 351 -15.16 -11.11 23.40
C ALA A 351 -14.45 -11.19 24.76
N SER A 352 -13.12 -11.32 24.77
CA SER A 352 -12.32 -11.27 26.00
C SER A 352 -12.44 -9.93 26.72
N THR A 353 -12.41 -8.82 25.98
CA THR A 353 -12.59 -7.46 26.52
C THR A 353 -13.98 -7.29 27.13
N ALA A 354 -15.03 -7.76 26.45
CA ALA A 354 -16.39 -7.75 26.96
C ALA A 354 -16.53 -8.59 28.23
N LEU A 355 -15.99 -9.82 28.23
CA LEU A 355 -16.02 -10.70 29.39
C LEU A 355 -15.32 -10.08 30.61
N LEU A 356 -14.13 -9.49 30.40
CA LEU A 356 -13.41 -8.78 31.46
C LEU A 356 -14.20 -7.57 31.97
N PHE A 357 -14.74 -6.76 31.06
CA PHE A 357 -15.52 -5.57 31.41
C PHE A 357 -16.76 -5.92 32.22
N PHE A 358 -17.65 -6.77 31.68
CA PHE A 358 -18.88 -7.15 32.36
C PHE A 358 -18.64 -7.98 33.62
N GLY A 359 -17.60 -8.81 33.63
CA GLY A 359 -17.15 -9.52 34.83
C GLY A 359 -16.78 -8.55 35.96
N HIS A 360 -16.07 -7.47 35.65
CA HIS A 360 -15.74 -6.43 36.64
C HIS A 360 -16.93 -5.57 37.04
N VAL A 361 -17.85 -5.25 36.11
CA VAL A 361 -19.11 -4.57 36.47
C VAL A 361 -19.87 -5.40 37.50
N ALA A 362 -20.04 -6.70 37.25
CA ALA A 362 -20.72 -7.61 38.17
C ALA A 362 -19.97 -7.71 39.51
N TRP A 363 -18.65 -7.86 39.48
CA TRP A 363 -17.82 -7.92 40.69
C TRP A 363 -17.97 -6.67 41.56
N PHE A 364 -17.80 -5.46 40.99
CA PHE A 364 -17.90 -4.21 41.75
C PHE A 364 -19.29 -3.94 42.30
N THR A 365 -20.32 -4.34 41.55
CA THR A 365 -21.72 -4.27 41.98
C THR A 365 -21.96 -5.20 43.17
N LEU A 366 -21.54 -6.46 43.08
CA LEU A 366 -21.74 -7.46 44.14
C LEU A 366 -20.92 -7.15 45.40
N ALA A 367 -19.71 -6.64 45.24
CA ALA A 367 -18.79 -6.37 46.35
C ALA A 367 -19.25 -5.20 47.26
N GLN A 368 -20.02 -4.25 46.75
CA GLN A 368 -20.47 -3.08 47.52
C GLN A 368 -21.77 -3.34 48.32
N GLY A 369 -22.46 -4.46 48.11
CA GLY A 369 -23.64 -4.85 48.89
C GLY A 369 -24.88 -3.94 48.76
N ASP A 370 -24.78 -2.83 48.02
CA ASP A 370 -25.86 -1.87 47.80
C ASP A 370 -26.79 -2.31 46.67
N ALA A 371 -28.10 -2.11 46.87
CA ALA A 371 -29.14 -2.38 45.86
C ALA A 371 -29.18 -1.35 44.71
N LEU A 372 -28.33 -0.32 44.74
CA LEU A 372 -28.27 0.74 43.75
C LEU A 372 -27.11 0.49 42.79
N PHE A 373 -27.41 0.03 41.59
CA PHE A 373 -26.44 -0.16 40.52
C PHE A 373 -25.91 1.20 40.03
N ARG A 374 -24.63 1.50 40.30
CA ARG A 374 -24.04 2.84 40.07
C ARG A 374 -23.26 2.90 38.76
N VAL A 375 -23.26 4.10 38.16
CA VAL A 375 -22.38 4.42 37.02
C VAL A 375 -20.91 4.31 37.40
N ASP A 376 -20.57 4.59 38.66
CA ASP A 376 -19.20 4.48 39.17
C ASP A 376 -18.63 3.05 39.03
N ASP A 377 -19.47 2.01 39.14
CA ASP A 377 -19.04 0.61 38.98
C ASP A 377 -18.66 0.29 37.54
N TRP A 378 -19.39 0.86 36.58
CA TRP A 378 -19.10 0.76 35.15
C TRP A 378 -17.83 1.51 34.77
N LEU A 379 -17.62 2.69 35.35
CA LEU A 379 -16.39 3.47 35.14
C LEU A 379 -15.16 2.78 35.74
N ARG A 380 -15.28 2.22 36.95
CA ARG A 380 -14.24 1.38 37.57
C ARG A 380 -13.94 0.14 36.75
N ALA A 381 -14.96 -0.55 36.23
CA ALA A 381 -14.78 -1.68 35.33
C ALA A 381 -14.07 -1.26 34.03
N GLY A 382 -14.44 -0.12 33.44
CA GLY A 382 -13.77 0.44 32.28
C GLY A 382 -12.29 0.72 32.52
N MET A 383 -11.95 1.40 33.62
CA MET A 383 -10.55 1.66 34.01
C MET A 383 -9.78 0.37 34.30
N ARG A 384 -10.43 -0.64 34.89
CA ARG A 384 -9.85 -1.96 35.13
C ARG A 384 -9.56 -2.70 33.83
N THR A 385 -10.49 -2.73 32.89
CA THR A 385 -10.29 -3.30 31.55
C THR A 385 -9.18 -2.53 30.80
N LEU A 386 -9.15 -1.21 30.92
CA LEU A 386 -8.08 -0.37 30.37
C LEU A 386 -6.70 -0.79 30.91
N GLU A 387 -6.57 -1.06 32.22
CA GLU A 387 -5.31 -1.57 32.80
C GLU A 387 -4.86 -2.88 32.17
N TYR A 388 -5.76 -3.87 32.03
CA TYR A 388 -5.42 -5.14 31.40
C TYR A 388 -4.95 -4.96 29.96
N LEU A 389 -5.61 -4.09 29.19
CA LEU A 389 -5.23 -3.82 27.81
C LEU A 389 -3.86 -3.13 27.72
N LEU A 390 -3.57 -2.17 28.61
CA LEU A 390 -2.26 -1.52 28.69
C LEU A 390 -1.15 -2.49 29.12
N LEU A 391 -1.45 -3.42 30.05
CA LEU A 391 -0.53 -4.49 30.43
C LEU A 391 -0.25 -5.43 29.25
N LEU A 392 -1.29 -5.87 28.54
CA LEU A 392 -1.13 -6.68 27.32
C LEU A 392 -0.30 -5.97 26.25
N LEU A 393 -0.49 -4.65 26.08
CA LEU A 393 0.31 -3.84 25.17
C LEU A 393 1.78 -3.80 25.62
N THR A 394 2.04 -3.70 26.93
CA THR A 394 3.38 -3.72 27.50
C THR A 394 4.07 -5.07 27.26
N VAL A 395 3.36 -6.17 27.50
CA VAL A 395 3.83 -7.54 27.21
C VAL A 395 4.07 -7.73 25.71
N TYR A 396 3.19 -7.21 24.85
CA TYR A 396 3.38 -7.24 23.41
C TYR A 396 4.69 -6.58 23.02
N TRP A 397 4.98 -5.36 23.50
CA TRP A 397 6.20 -4.65 23.15
C TRP A 397 7.46 -5.30 23.69
N PHE A 398 7.40 -5.93 24.87
CA PHE A 398 8.47 -6.76 25.39
C PHE A 398 8.78 -7.91 24.42
N VAL A 399 7.79 -8.75 24.09
CA VAL A 399 7.96 -9.90 23.19
C VAL A 399 8.38 -9.45 21.78
N ALA A 400 7.72 -8.43 21.24
CA ALA A 400 8.03 -7.85 19.94
C ALA A 400 9.43 -7.25 19.89
N GLY A 401 9.92 -6.61 20.96
CA GLY A 401 11.27 -6.07 21.05
C GLY A 401 12.34 -7.14 20.86
N PHE A 402 12.23 -8.27 21.56
CA PHE A 402 13.15 -9.40 21.39
C PHE A 402 13.02 -10.06 20.02
N ALA A 403 11.79 -10.21 19.51
CA ALA A 403 11.57 -10.74 18.17
C ALA A 403 12.17 -9.82 17.09
N LEU A 404 12.07 -8.50 17.25
CA LEU A 404 12.69 -7.50 16.39
C LEU A 404 14.21 -7.57 16.46
N LEU A 405 14.81 -7.73 17.64
CA LEU A 405 16.26 -7.93 17.78
C LEU A 405 16.75 -9.18 17.04
N ALA A 406 16.06 -10.31 17.24
CA ALA A 406 16.37 -11.54 16.52
C ALA A 406 16.20 -11.36 15.00
N TRP A 407 15.19 -10.61 14.58
CA TRP A 407 14.92 -10.31 13.18
C TRP A 407 15.99 -9.38 12.56
N VAL A 408 16.47 -8.37 13.29
CA VAL A 408 17.60 -7.53 12.85
C VAL A 408 18.85 -8.38 12.67
N PHE A 409 19.17 -9.20 13.67
CA PHE A 409 20.36 -10.07 13.65
C PHE A 409 20.33 -11.08 12.49
N THR A 410 19.22 -11.80 12.34
CA THR A 410 19.05 -12.76 11.23
C THR A 410 19.03 -12.06 9.87
N GLY A 411 18.53 -10.82 9.80
CA GLY A 411 18.60 -9.96 8.62
C GLY A 411 20.03 -9.60 8.22
N GLU A 412 20.90 -9.28 9.18
CA GLU A 412 22.32 -9.03 8.90
C GLU A 412 23.04 -10.29 8.41
N LEU A 413 22.74 -11.45 9.01
CA LEU A 413 23.29 -12.72 8.55
C LEU A 413 22.84 -13.07 7.12
N ALA A 414 21.57 -12.87 6.81
CA ALA A 414 21.01 -13.09 5.48
C ALA A 414 21.61 -12.14 4.43
N SER A 415 21.84 -10.89 4.81
CA SER A 415 22.43 -9.82 3.97
C SER A 415 23.84 -10.13 3.45
N ARG A 416 24.55 -11.10 4.05
CA ARG A 416 25.87 -11.55 3.58
C ARG A 416 25.82 -12.29 2.23
N GLY A 417 24.65 -12.72 1.78
CA GLY A 417 24.44 -13.43 0.51
C GLY A 417 24.55 -12.59 -0.77
N GLY A 418 24.99 -11.32 -0.70
CA GLY A 418 25.21 -10.46 -1.86
C GLY A 418 24.25 -9.26 -1.98
N ALA A 419 24.29 -8.56 -3.12
CA ALA A 419 23.51 -7.32 -3.31
C ALA A 419 21.99 -7.56 -3.31
N THR A 420 21.51 -8.63 -3.95
CA THR A 420 20.11 -9.06 -3.96
C THR A 420 19.61 -9.38 -2.56
N ALA A 421 20.43 -10.04 -1.74
CA ALA A 421 20.13 -10.35 -0.35
C ALA A 421 19.95 -9.06 0.48
N ARG A 422 20.94 -8.16 0.44
CA ARG A 422 20.88 -6.86 1.14
C ARG A 422 19.65 -6.05 0.77
N SER A 423 19.35 -5.96 -0.51
CA SER A 423 18.21 -5.19 -1.05
C SER A 423 16.87 -5.77 -0.59
N SER A 424 16.76 -7.10 -0.54
CA SER A 424 15.54 -7.78 -0.05
C SER A 424 15.32 -7.57 1.45
N VAL A 425 16.40 -7.67 2.23
CA VAL A 425 16.37 -7.40 3.68
C VAL A 425 16.04 -5.92 3.96
N ALA A 426 16.64 -5.00 3.22
CA ALA A 426 16.35 -3.56 3.33
C ALA A 426 14.88 -3.24 3.04
N THR A 427 14.28 -3.89 2.05
CA THR A 427 12.86 -3.73 1.73
C THR A 427 11.95 -4.32 2.81
N GLY A 428 12.30 -5.51 3.34
CA GLY A 428 11.61 -6.08 4.50
C GLY A 428 11.64 -5.15 5.72
N ARG A 429 12.79 -4.50 5.94
CA ARG A 429 12.98 -3.52 7.02
C ARG A 429 12.14 -2.28 6.83
N LEU A 430 12.30 -1.63 5.68
CA LEU A 430 11.56 -0.41 5.34
C LEU A 430 10.05 -0.66 5.41
N GLY A 431 9.59 -1.78 4.85
CA GLY A 431 8.17 -2.12 4.81
C GLY A 431 7.56 -2.27 6.20
N LEU A 432 8.17 -3.10 7.06
CA LEU A 432 7.67 -3.32 8.42
C LEU A 432 7.78 -2.06 9.29
N PHE A 433 8.93 -1.40 9.29
CA PHE A 433 9.17 -0.26 10.18
C PHE A 433 8.41 0.99 9.78
N ALA A 434 8.31 1.32 8.49
CA ALA A 434 7.51 2.46 8.04
C ALA A 434 6.04 2.25 8.42
N SER A 435 5.53 1.02 8.24
CA SER A 435 4.15 0.66 8.61
C SER A 435 3.92 0.77 10.11
N LEU A 436 4.82 0.21 10.93
CA LEU A 436 4.71 0.26 12.38
C LEU A 436 4.83 1.69 12.91
N ALA A 437 5.75 2.48 12.35
CA ALA A 437 5.97 3.88 12.70
C ALA A 437 4.71 4.72 12.47
N VAL A 438 4.17 4.71 11.24
CA VAL A 438 2.96 5.46 10.90
C VAL A 438 1.78 4.99 11.73
N PHE A 439 1.65 3.68 11.98
CA PHE A 439 0.57 3.14 12.82
C PHE A 439 0.66 3.66 14.25
N VAL A 440 1.84 3.57 14.88
CA VAL A 440 2.04 4.06 16.25
C VAL A 440 1.80 5.57 16.32
N THR A 441 2.26 6.34 15.35
CA THR A 441 1.99 7.79 15.28
C THR A 441 0.50 8.09 15.23
N ILE A 442 -0.26 7.43 14.35
CA ILE A 442 -1.73 7.61 14.25
C ILE A 442 -2.42 7.17 15.54
N ALA A 443 -2.00 6.04 16.11
CA ALA A 443 -2.56 5.51 17.35
C ALA A 443 -2.31 6.45 18.52
N MET A 444 -1.12 7.04 18.65
CA MET A 444 -0.79 8.03 19.68
C MET A 444 -1.55 9.33 19.51
N ALA A 445 -1.70 9.83 18.28
CA ALA A 445 -2.52 11.00 18.01
C ALA A 445 -4.00 10.75 18.37
N THR A 446 -4.52 9.57 18.01
CA THR A 446 -5.89 9.16 18.36
C THR A 446 -6.06 9.04 19.86
N TRP A 447 -5.10 8.43 20.55
CA TRP A 447 -5.11 8.29 22.01
C TRP A 447 -5.05 9.66 22.69
N ALA A 448 -4.19 10.58 22.25
CA ALA A 448 -4.12 11.93 22.79
C ALA A 448 -5.43 12.71 22.68
N MET A 449 -6.13 12.60 21.54
CA MET A 449 -7.47 13.19 21.38
C MET A 449 -8.49 12.52 22.31
N LEU A 450 -8.44 11.19 22.42
CA LEU A 450 -9.36 10.41 23.23
C LEU A 450 -9.17 10.68 24.74
N THR A 451 -7.93 10.89 25.20
CA THR A 451 -7.60 11.12 26.60
C THR A 451 -8.41 12.27 27.20
N VAL A 452 -8.64 13.36 26.48
CA VAL A 452 -9.46 14.49 26.97
C VAL A 452 -10.88 14.03 27.34
N VAL A 453 -11.50 13.20 26.49
CA VAL A 453 -12.85 12.69 26.69
C VAL A 453 -12.88 11.64 27.80
N VAL A 454 -11.87 10.77 27.87
CA VAL A 454 -11.75 9.73 28.91
C VAL A 454 -11.51 10.36 30.28
N GLU A 455 -10.64 11.36 30.38
CA GLU A 455 -10.38 12.10 31.62
C GLU A 455 -11.62 12.80 32.15
N LEU A 456 -12.39 13.44 31.25
CA LEU A 456 -13.66 14.06 31.62
C LEU A 456 -14.66 13.01 32.13
N GLY A 457 -14.74 11.87 31.45
CA GLY A 457 -15.65 10.79 31.84
C GLY A 457 -15.25 10.05 33.13
N ALA A 458 -13.96 9.99 33.44
CA ALA A 458 -13.42 9.33 34.64
C ALA A 458 -13.36 10.24 35.88
N ALA A 459 -13.64 11.54 35.71
CA ALA A 459 -13.53 12.52 36.79
C ALA A 459 -14.52 12.23 37.94
N GLY A 460 -14.01 12.25 39.17
CA GLY A 460 -14.83 12.03 40.37
C GLY A 460 -15.11 10.56 40.68
N THR A 461 -14.55 9.62 39.93
CA THR A 461 -14.64 8.19 40.23
C THR A 461 -13.38 7.73 40.97
N ALA A 462 -13.53 7.36 42.25
CA ALA A 462 -12.44 6.76 43.01
C ALA A 462 -12.08 5.38 42.44
N TYR A 463 -10.79 5.17 42.17
CA TYR A 463 -10.25 3.99 41.52
C TYR A 463 -8.95 3.50 42.18
N GLU A 464 -8.82 2.18 42.31
CA GLU A 464 -7.64 1.52 42.89
C GLU A 464 -6.88 0.72 41.83
N PRO A 465 -5.68 1.21 41.41
CA PRO A 465 -4.90 0.53 40.39
C PRO A 465 -4.40 -0.84 40.85
N LEU A 466 -4.38 -1.84 39.96
CA LEU A 466 -3.85 -3.18 40.27
C LEU A 466 -2.38 -3.29 39.90
N PHE A 467 -2.05 -2.97 38.66
CA PHE A 467 -0.70 -3.21 38.10
C PHE A 467 0.17 -1.96 38.19
N PHE A 468 -0.45 -0.79 38.23
CA PHE A 468 0.22 0.48 38.03
C PHE A 468 0.20 1.38 39.27
N THR A 469 0.62 0.82 40.42
CA THR A 469 0.60 1.52 41.71
C THR A 469 1.89 2.33 41.93
N ASP A 470 1.75 3.59 42.34
CA ASP A 470 2.87 4.42 42.79
C ASP A 470 2.95 4.33 44.33
N SER A 471 3.35 3.17 44.85
CA SER A 471 3.78 2.91 46.25
C SER A 471 2.79 3.16 47.41
N SER A 472 1.61 3.75 47.19
CA SER A 472 0.52 3.79 48.18
C SER A 472 -0.73 3.12 47.61
N ARG A 473 -1.31 2.16 48.34
CA ARG A 473 -2.58 1.48 47.97
C ARG A 473 -3.79 2.36 48.26
N LEU A 474 -3.71 3.65 47.94
CA LEU A 474 -4.81 4.60 48.15
C LEU A 474 -5.60 4.75 46.86
N ALA A 475 -6.92 4.81 46.98
CA ALA A 475 -7.79 5.13 45.86
C ALA A 475 -7.42 6.52 45.31
N VAL A 476 -7.22 6.59 44.00
CA VAL A 476 -6.94 7.82 43.27
C VAL A 476 -8.16 8.25 42.46
N ASP A 477 -8.24 9.52 42.12
CA ASP A 477 -9.24 10.00 41.16
C ASP A 477 -9.00 9.36 39.78
N GLY A 478 -10.06 8.86 39.15
CA GLY A 478 -9.99 8.18 37.86
C GLY A 478 -9.37 9.06 36.76
N LYS A 479 -9.65 10.36 36.78
CA LYS A 479 -8.99 11.34 35.91
C LYS A 479 -7.47 11.35 36.12
N ALA A 480 -7.01 11.44 37.37
CA ALA A 480 -5.58 11.44 37.69
C ALA A 480 -4.91 10.13 37.26
N PHE A 481 -5.59 8.99 37.43
CA PHE A 481 -5.10 7.70 36.96
C PHE A 481 -4.93 7.67 35.44
N VAL A 482 -5.96 8.03 34.67
CA VAL A 482 -5.94 8.04 33.20
C VAL A 482 -4.89 9.02 32.68
N HIS A 483 -4.81 10.21 33.25
CA HIS A 483 -3.81 11.22 32.91
C HIS A 483 -2.38 10.67 33.10
N ALA A 484 -2.11 10.07 34.27
CA ALA A 484 -0.81 9.48 34.55
C ALA A 484 -0.47 8.32 33.60
N ARG A 485 -1.48 7.52 33.17
CA ARG A 485 -1.26 6.49 32.14
C ARG A 485 -0.90 7.10 30.79
N PHE A 486 -1.63 8.13 30.37
CA PHE A 486 -1.32 8.85 29.14
C PHE A 486 0.11 9.42 29.15
N GLU A 487 0.49 10.15 30.19
CA GLU A 487 1.84 10.73 30.29
C GLU A 487 2.94 9.67 30.30
N LYS A 488 2.80 8.61 31.10
CA LYS A 488 3.80 7.52 31.18
C LYS A 488 3.91 6.73 29.87
N SER A 489 2.79 6.46 29.19
CA SER A 489 2.81 5.77 27.89
C SER A 489 3.46 6.66 26.82
N THR A 490 3.08 7.93 26.72
CA THR A 490 3.61 8.87 25.72
C THR A 490 5.09 9.16 25.95
N GLY A 491 5.51 9.30 27.22
CA GLY A 491 6.90 9.39 27.65
C GLY A 491 7.76 8.26 27.10
N THR A 492 7.26 7.04 27.23
CA THR A 492 7.93 5.80 26.81
C THR A 492 8.09 5.72 25.28
N PHE A 493 7.05 6.07 24.52
CA PHE A 493 7.08 6.00 23.05
C PHE A 493 7.86 7.14 22.39
N ALA A 494 8.32 8.12 23.16
CA ALA A 494 9.00 9.26 22.58
C ALA A 494 10.34 8.93 21.95
N VAL A 495 11.06 7.95 22.49
CA VAL A 495 12.28 7.41 21.88
C VAL A 495 11.98 6.92 20.45
N VAL A 496 10.86 6.20 20.28
CA VAL A 496 10.41 5.73 18.96
C VAL A 496 10.05 6.92 18.06
N GLY A 497 9.34 7.93 18.59
CA GLY A 497 9.02 9.14 17.84
C GLY A 497 10.25 9.91 17.36
N THR A 498 11.30 10.04 18.19
CA THR A 498 12.58 10.65 17.79
C THR A 498 13.25 9.88 16.66
N LEU A 499 13.19 8.56 16.70
CA LEU A 499 13.75 7.72 15.63
C LEU A 499 12.96 7.88 14.32
N ILE A 500 11.62 7.95 14.40
CA ILE A 500 10.77 8.26 13.24
C ILE A 500 11.10 9.65 12.67
N LEU A 501 11.31 10.65 13.54
CA LEU A 501 11.72 11.98 13.13
C LEU A 501 13.08 11.98 12.44
N ALA A 502 14.04 11.20 12.92
CA ALA A 502 15.33 11.04 12.28
C ALA A 502 15.18 10.47 10.86
N LEU A 503 14.28 9.49 10.66
CA LEU A 503 13.95 8.98 9.32
C LEU A 503 13.33 10.05 8.43
N LEU A 504 12.33 10.77 8.95
CA LEU A 504 11.67 11.82 8.20
C LEU A 504 12.65 12.94 7.82
N ALA A 505 13.48 13.39 8.76
CA ALA A 505 14.49 14.40 8.53
C ALA A 505 15.52 13.94 7.48
N TYR A 506 15.94 12.67 7.52
CA TYR A 506 16.82 12.10 6.50
C TYR A 506 16.17 12.11 5.12
N LEU A 507 14.92 11.64 5.00
CA LEU A 507 14.18 11.61 3.73
C LEU A 507 13.92 13.01 3.19
N VAL A 508 13.52 13.95 4.04
CA VAL A 508 13.33 15.36 3.68
C VAL A 508 14.66 15.94 3.20
N GLY A 509 15.74 15.83 3.98
CA GLY A 509 17.06 16.33 3.58
C GLY A 509 17.55 15.73 2.25
N MET A 510 17.30 14.44 2.02
CA MET A 510 17.62 13.76 0.77
C MET A 510 16.87 14.34 -0.43
N VAL A 511 15.54 14.51 -0.32
CA VAL A 511 14.67 14.85 -1.46
C VAL A 511 14.50 16.37 -1.64
N THR A 512 14.73 17.20 -0.62
CA THR A 512 14.51 18.66 -0.66
C THR A 512 15.10 19.34 -1.89
N PRO A 513 16.37 19.13 -2.30
CA PRO A 513 16.89 19.76 -3.52
C PRO A 513 16.11 19.34 -4.78
N SER A 514 15.59 18.11 -4.81
CA SER A 514 14.78 17.61 -5.92
C SER A 514 13.38 18.23 -5.91
N VAL A 515 12.78 18.42 -4.72
CA VAL A 515 11.51 19.15 -4.58
C VAL A 515 11.67 20.61 -4.99
N LEU A 516 12.78 21.26 -4.64
CA LEU A 516 13.05 22.63 -5.09
C LEU A 516 13.18 22.70 -6.62
N ALA A 517 13.83 21.71 -7.24
CA ALA A 517 13.90 21.60 -8.70
C ALA A 517 12.52 21.38 -9.35
N GLU A 518 11.58 20.72 -8.67
CA GLU A 518 10.18 20.57 -9.10
C GLU A 518 9.48 21.93 -9.25
N PHE A 519 9.83 22.89 -8.39
CA PHE A 519 9.36 24.27 -8.46
C PHE A 519 10.19 25.16 -9.40
N LYS A 520 11.05 24.55 -10.24
CA LYS A 520 11.96 25.25 -11.16
C LYS A 520 12.90 26.24 -10.45
N ALA A 521 13.17 26.01 -9.15
CA ALA A 521 14.20 26.76 -8.43
C ALA A 521 15.60 26.35 -8.91
N ASP A 522 16.53 27.30 -8.91
CA ASP A 522 17.93 27.00 -9.19
C ASP A 522 18.55 26.22 -8.03
N VAL A 523 18.91 24.97 -8.30
CA VAL A 523 19.54 24.05 -7.35
C VAL A 523 20.97 23.69 -7.78
N GLY A 524 21.55 24.48 -8.69
CA GLY A 524 22.90 24.32 -9.21
C GLY A 524 23.03 23.28 -10.32
N PRO A 525 24.28 22.89 -10.65
CA PRO A 525 24.55 22.02 -11.79
C PRO A 525 23.90 20.63 -11.67
N ALA A 526 23.45 20.09 -12.80
CA ALA A 526 22.84 18.75 -12.88
C ALA A 526 23.66 17.67 -12.17
N ARG A 527 25.00 17.71 -12.34
CA ARG A 527 25.95 16.80 -11.71
C ARG A 527 25.92 16.87 -10.18
N VAL A 528 25.76 18.06 -9.58
CA VAL A 528 25.71 18.22 -8.12
C VAL A 528 24.42 17.62 -7.57
N LEU A 529 23.28 17.97 -8.18
CA LEU A 529 21.96 17.45 -7.80
C LEU A 529 21.89 15.92 -7.90
N GLY A 530 22.38 15.35 -9.02
CA GLY A 530 22.41 13.90 -9.22
C GLY A 530 23.31 13.15 -8.23
N ARG A 531 24.45 13.74 -7.86
CA ARG A 531 25.35 13.17 -6.84
C ARG A 531 24.78 13.25 -5.44
N TRP A 532 24.12 14.36 -5.08
CA TRP A 532 23.43 14.50 -3.79
C TRP A 532 22.41 13.39 -3.60
N LEU A 533 21.50 13.28 -4.57
CA LEU A 533 20.41 12.33 -4.51
C LEU A 533 20.92 10.87 -4.56
N SER A 534 21.91 10.58 -5.42
CA SER A 534 22.55 9.25 -5.46
C SER A 534 23.37 8.95 -4.21
N GLY A 535 23.91 9.96 -3.53
CA GLY A 535 24.50 9.83 -2.21
C GLY A 535 23.44 9.44 -1.17
N GLY A 536 22.29 10.10 -1.17
CA GLY A 536 21.14 9.77 -0.33
C GLY A 536 20.71 8.31 -0.49
N TYR A 537 20.39 7.86 -1.70
CA TYR A 537 19.98 6.47 -1.91
C TYR A 537 21.01 5.42 -1.49
N ARG A 538 22.31 5.70 -1.68
CA ARG A 538 23.38 4.77 -1.27
C ARG A 538 23.44 4.57 0.25
N HIS A 539 23.17 5.62 1.01
CA HIS A 539 23.21 5.56 2.47
C HIS A 539 21.86 5.24 3.10
N LEU A 540 20.76 5.34 2.34
CA LEU A 540 19.40 5.09 2.84
C LEU A 540 19.26 3.70 3.49
N ASP A 541 19.75 2.65 2.84
CA ASP A 541 19.62 1.28 3.37
C ASP A 541 20.41 1.08 4.68
N THR A 542 21.61 1.66 4.76
CA THR A 542 22.44 1.66 5.97
C THR A 542 21.79 2.48 7.08
N PHE A 543 21.28 3.67 6.75
CA PHE A 543 20.61 4.54 7.70
C PHE A 543 19.35 3.87 8.28
N VAL A 544 18.51 3.29 7.41
CA VAL A 544 17.34 2.51 7.83
C VAL A 544 17.77 1.33 8.69
N ALA A 545 18.81 0.58 8.32
CA ALA A 545 19.31 -0.54 9.13
C ALA A 545 19.74 -0.11 10.54
N LEU A 546 20.52 0.98 10.66
CA LEU A 546 20.96 1.51 11.95
C LEU A 546 19.79 2.00 12.79
N LEU A 547 18.86 2.73 12.18
CA LEU A 547 17.68 3.26 12.85
C LEU A 547 16.77 2.13 13.37
N VAL A 548 16.57 1.10 12.54
CA VAL A 548 15.82 -0.10 12.88
C VAL A 548 16.47 -0.86 14.03
N ALA A 549 17.79 -1.03 14.00
CA ALA A 549 18.53 -1.67 15.08
C ALA A 549 18.41 -0.87 16.39
N ALA A 550 18.61 0.45 16.35
CA ALA A 550 18.45 1.34 17.50
C ALA A 550 17.03 1.26 18.07
N SER A 551 16.01 1.25 17.20
CA SER A 551 14.61 1.13 17.59
C SER A 551 14.30 -0.22 18.24
N ALA A 552 14.83 -1.32 17.70
CA ALA A 552 14.64 -2.66 18.26
C ALA A 552 15.30 -2.79 19.64
N ILE A 553 16.51 -2.24 19.82
CA ILE A 553 17.21 -2.18 21.10
C ILE A 553 16.40 -1.35 22.11
N ALA A 554 15.97 -0.14 21.71
CA ALA A 554 15.16 0.71 22.56
C ALA A 554 13.85 0.02 22.99
N ALA A 555 13.13 -0.60 22.06
CA ALA A 555 11.89 -1.32 22.35
C ALA A 555 12.11 -2.49 23.32
N ALA A 556 13.18 -3.28 23.13
CA ALA A 556 13.51 -4.40 24.03
C ALA A 556 13.90 -3.92 25.43
N LEU A 557 14.75 -2.89 25.54
CA LEU A 557 15.16 -2.32 26.82
C LEU A 557 13.97 -1.70 27.56
N ILE A 558 13.14 -0.92 26.86
CA ILE A 558 11.93 -0.32 27.41
C ILE A 558 10.96 -1.40 27.88
N GLY A 559 10.68 -2.40 27.04
CA GLY A 559 9.80 -3.51 27.42
C GLY A 559 10.31 -4.25 28.65
N MET A 560 11.62 -4.52 28.70
CA MET A 560 12.27 -5.18 29.83
C MET A 560 12.15 -4.34 31.09
N LEU A 561 12.43 -3.04 31.02
CA LEU A 561 12.29 -2.12 32.14
C LEU A 561 10.85 -2.06 32.65
N LEU A 562 9.86 -1.96 31.76
CA LEU A 562 8.45 -1.89 32.16
C LEU A 562 7.95 -3.18 32.81
N VAL A 563 8.40 -4.35 32.34
CA VAL A 563 8.02 -5.65 32.91
C VAL A 563 8.75 -5.92 34.23
N LEU A 564 10.01 -5.49 34.37
CA LEU A 564 10.82 -5.73 35.56
C LEU A 564 10.64 -4.66 36.65
N ALA A 565 10.18 -3.45 36.31
CA ALA A 565 9.99 -2.34 37.26
C ALA A 565 9.15 -2.69 38.50
N PRO A 566 8.09 -3.53 38.42
CA PRO A 566 7.36 -3.98 39.61
C PRO A 566 8.19 -4.87 40.56
N PHE A 567 9.24 -5.51 40.05
CA PHE A 567 10.03 -6.51 40.77
C PHE A 567 11.41 -6.02 41.20
N VAL A 568 11.94 -4.98 40.55
CA VAL A 568 13.31 -4.51 40.75
C VAL A 568 13.30 -3.00 41.05
N ARG A 569 13.68 -2.62 42.28
CA ARG A 569 14.00 -1.22 42.60
C ARG A 569 15.35 -0.88 41.98
N ILE A 570 15.35 -0.19 40.84
CA ILE A 570 16.58 0.28 40.18
C ILE A 570 17.01 1.60 40.84
N PRO A 571 18.13 1.66 41.58
CA PRO A 571 18.65 2.91 42.14
C PRO A 571 18.97 3.90 41.00
N GLY A 572 18.48 5.14 41.09
CA GLY A 572 18.66 6.15 40.04
C GLY A 572 17.71 6.04 38.84
N GLY A 573 16.88 5.00 38.75
CA GLY A 573 15.91 4.81 37.66
C GLY A 573 14.87 5.92 37.55
N ALA A 574 14.48 6.52 38.68
CA ALA A 574 13.56 7.66 38.70
C ALA A 574 14.17 8.94 38.08
N ALA A 575 15.48 9.18 38.27
CA ALA A 575 16.15 10.35 37.70
C ALA A 575 16.30 10.23 36.17
N ILE A 576 16.69 9.05 35.69
CA ILE A 576 16.78 8.75 34.25
C ILE A 576 15.38 8.79 33.62
N GLY A 577 14.38 8.20 34.26
CA GLY A 577 12.99 8.25 33.81
C GLY A 577 12.46 9.67 33.68
N ASN A 578 12.73 10.54 34.66
CA ASN A 578 12.30 11.94 34.62
C ASN A 578 12.98 12.74 33.51
N GLN A 579 14.27 12.50 33.22
CA GLN A 579 14.97 13.14 32.10
C GLN A 579 14.43 12.68 30.73
N VAL A 580 14.15 11.38 30.57
CA VAL A 580 13.54 10.83 29.35
C VAL A 580 12.13 11.40 29.14
N VAL A 581 11.32 11.50 30.19
CA VAL A 581 9.98 12.10 30.15
C VAL A 581 10.05 13.59 29.85
N ALA A 582 11.02 14.34 30.40
CA ALA A 582 11.19 15.77 30.11
C ALA A 582 11.58 16.02 28.64
N LEU A 583 12.56 15.26 28.12
CA LEU A 583 12.97 15.34 26.71
C LEU A 583 11.84 14.93 25.77
N SER A 584 11.11 13.86 26.13
CA SER A 584 9.90 13.41 25.46
C SER A 584 8.85 14.53 25.41
N ASN A 585 8.51 15.14 26.55
CA ASN A 585 7.49 16.17 26.60
C ASN A 585 7.87 17.41 25.77
N ALA A 586 9.15 17.78 25.73
CA ALA A 586 9.64 18.93 24.97
C ALA A 586 9.60 18.70 23.45
N MET A 587 9.91 17.48 22.97
CA MET A 587 9.98 17.18 21.53
C MET A 587 8.71 16.54 20.98
N LEU A 588 8.09 15.64 21.74
CA LEU A 588 6.96 14.82 21.29
C LEU A 588 5.63 15.51 21.43
N LYS A 589 5.38 16.35 22.46
CA LYS A 589 4.10 17.08 22.55
C LYS A 589 3.87 17.96 21.31
N PRO A 590 4.81 18.82 20.89
CA PRO A 590 4.66 19.58 19.65
C PRO A 590 4.48 18.67 18.43
N LEU A 591 5.16 17.52 18.39
CA LEU A 591 5.02 16.56 17.29
C LEU A 591 3.65 15.87 17.28
N VAL A 592 3.17 15.34 18.40
CA VAL A 592 1.88 14.67 18.50
C VAL A 592 0.76 15.68 18.26
N PHE A 593 0.87 16.90 18.77
CA PHE A 593 -0.09 17.97 18.45
C PHE A 593 0.00 18.39 16.99
N SER A 594 1.19 18.57 16.41
CA SER A 594 1.32 18.88 14.98
C SER A 594 0.90 17.72 14.09
N THR A 595 1.08 16.46 14.49
CA THR A 595 0.66 15.28 13.73
C THR A 595 -0.82 14.98 13.92
N ALA A 596 -1.41 15.29 15.07
CA ALA A 596 -2.86 15.29 15.27
C ALA A 596 -3.51 16.45 14.50
N THR A 597 -2.85 17.61 14.42
CA THR A 597 -3.29 18.77 13.63
C THR A 597 -3.13 18.51 12.14
N VAL A 598 -2.01 17.94 11.69
CA VAL A 598 -1.74 17.58 10.29
C VAL A 598 -2.53 16.35 9.89
N GLY A 599 -2.69 15.35 10.76
CA GLY A 599 -3.51 14.15 10.54
C GLY A 599 -4.99 14.48 10.52
N GLY A 600 -5.45 15.34 11.45
CA GLY A 600 -6.78 15.94 11.45
C GLY A 600 -7.01 16.85 10.24
N ALA A 601 -6.00 17.61 9.82
CA ALA A 601 -6.08 18.42 8.61
C ALA A 601 -6.00 17.58 7.32
N LEU A 602 -5.27 16.47 7.30
CA LEU A 602 -5.22 15.51 6.19
C LEU A 602 -6.57 14.77 6.03
N THR A 603 -7.23 14.44 7.15
CA THR A 603 -8.54 13.78 7.15
C THR A 603 -9.70 14.74 6.88
N LEU A 604 -9.68 15.96 7.42
CA LEU A 604 -10.70 16.98 7.19
C LEU A 604 -10.48 17.78 5.89
N PHE A 605 -9.24 17.86 5.41
CA PHE A 605 -8.85 18.69 4.28
C PHE A 605 -7.95 17.97 3.25
N GLY A 606 -8.23 16.70 2.96
CA GLY A 606 -7.57 15.98 1.85
C GLY A 606 -7.65 16.73 0.49
N GLY A 607 -8.64 17.61 0.31
CA GLY A 607 -8.74 18.51 -0.85
C GLY A 607 -7.96 19.83 -0.76
N VAL A 608 -7.42 20.20 0.40
CA VAL A 608 -6.61 21.42 0.62
C VAL A 608 -5.13 21.08 0.48
N LEU A 609 -4.65 19.94 1.00
CA LEU A 609 -3.26 19.55 0.80
C LEU A 609 -2.92 19.36 -0.71
N SER A 610 -3.86 18.80 -1.47
CA SER A 610 -3.76 18.67 -2.93
C SER A 610 -3.75 20.02 -3.66
N LYS A 611 -4.34 21.06 -3.07
CA LYS A 611 -4.42 22.41 -3.65
C LYS A 611 -3.23 23.30 -3.29
N TYR A 612 -2.62 23.10 -2.12
CA TYR A 612 -1.61 24.03 -1.58
C TYR A 612 -0.19 23.45 -1.48
N MET A 613 0.02 22.13 -1.54
CA MET A 613 1.39 21.54 -1.53
C MET A 613 1.54 20.34 -2.49
N PRO A 614 1.48 20.54 -3.83
CA PRO A 614 1.61 19.46 -4.81
C PRO A 614 2.89 18.63 -4.67
N GLY A 615 4.01 19.27 -4.29
CA GLY A 615 5.32 18.60 -4.14
C GLY A 615 5.41 17.57 -3.01
N LEU A 616 4.55 17.65 -1.98
CA LEU A 616 4.47 16.66 -0.89
C LEU A 616 3.62 15.44 -1.24
N ARG A 617 2.76 15.55 -2.27
CA ARG A 617 1.88 14.48 -2.75
C ARG A 617 2.63 13.44 -3.57
N ALA A 618 3.62 13.87 -4.35
CA ALA A 618 4.29 13.01 -5.32
C ALA A 618 4.97 11.76 -4.71
N PRO A 619 5.66 11.82 -3.55
CA PRO A 619 6.18 10.61 -2.90
C PRO A 619 5.10 9.62 -2.44
N LEU A 620 3.94 10.12 -2.00
CA LEU A 620 2.81 9.30 -1.58
C LEU A 620 2.14 8.64 -2.79
N ASP A 621 1.97 9.36 -3.88
CA ASP A 621 1.43 8.82 -5.14
C ASP A 621 2.34 7.71 -5.69
N VAL A 622 3.67 7.88 -5.63
CA VAL A 622 4.62 6.84 -6.01
C VAL A 622 4.47 5.58 -5.14
N ALA A 623 4.30 5.73 -3.82
CA ALA A 623 4.08 4.59 -2.93
C ALA A 623 2.74 3.89 -3.21
N LEU A 624 1.69 4.65 -3.52
CA LEU A 624 0.38 4.13 -3.92
C LEU A 624 0.43 3.41 -5.26
N ASP A 625 1.20 3.91 -6.23
CA ASP A 625 1.36 3.28 -7.55
C ASP A 625 2.11 1.95 -7.44
N VAL A 626 3.19 1.89 -6.66
CA VAL A 626 3.89 0.64 -6.34
C VAL A 626 2.93 -0.36 -5.68
N ASP A 627 2.18 0.08 -4.65
CA ASP A 627 1.22 -0.78 -3.96
C ASP A 627 0.14 -1.30 -4.93
N ASN A 628 -0.47 -0.42 -5.73
CA ASN A 628 -1.48 -0.77 -6.74
C ASN A 628 -0.94 -1.76 -7.77
N HIS A 629 0.33 -1.64 -8.16
CA HIS A 629 0.97 -2.51 -9.14
C HIS A 629 1.16 -3.95 -8.65
N PHE A 630 1.40 -4.14 -7.36
CA PHE A 630 1.52 -5.46 -6.72
C PHE A 630 0.20 -5.97 -6.11
N ARG A 631 -0.88 -5.18 -6.20
CA ARG A 631 -2.12 -5.46 -5.46
C ARG A 631 -2.90 -6.63 -6.05
N GLU A 632 -3.35 -7.54 -5.18
CA GLU A 632 -4.21 -8.69 -5.52
C GLU A 632 -5.72 -8.42 -5.33
N PHE A 633 -6.09 -7.27 -4.77
CA PHE A 633 -7.45 -6.95 -4.33
C PHE A 633 -7.93 -5.59 -4.85
N PRO A 634 -9.24 -5.40 -5.08
CA PRO A 634 -10.30 -6.41 -5.02
C PRO A 634 -10.13 -7.46 -6.14
N ARG A 635 -10.46 -8.73 -5.85
CA ARG A 635 -10.14 -9.85 -6.76
C ARG A 635 -10.85 -9.80 -8.11
N ARG A 636 -12.00 -9.13 -8.18
CA ARG A 636 -12.78 -8.89 -9.41
C ARG A 636 -12.31 -7.68 -10.23
N ALA A 637 -11.41 -6.87 -9.67
CA ALA A 637 -10.90 -5.68 -10.34
C ALA A 637 -9.43 -5.45 -9.96
N ILE A 638 -8.60 -6.47 -10.22
CA ILE A 638 -7.15 -6.40 -10.02
C ILE A 638 -6.58 -5.35 -10.97
N THR A 639 -6.04 -4.26 -10.41
CA THR A 639 -5.59 -3.08 -11.15
C THR A 639 -4.64 -3.44 -12.29
N ARG A 640 -3.54 -4.15 -12.01
CA ARG A 640 -2.55 -4.52 -13.03
C ARG A 640 -3.13 -5.38 -14.17
N ALA A 641 -4.03 -6.30 -13.85
CA ALA A 641 -4.67 -7.16 -14.87
C ALA A 641 -5.55 -6.33 -15.83
N ARG A 642 -6.33 -5.38 -15.30
CA ARG A 642 -7.15 -4.46 -16.10
C ARG A 642 -6.31 -3.53 -16.96
N ILE A 643 -5.25 -2.96 -16.39
CA ILE A 643 -4.27 -2.14 -17.13
C ILE A 643 -3.69 -2.94 -18.30
N PHE A 644 -3.28 -4.19 -18.08
CA PHE A 644 -2.69 -5.03 -19.12
C PHE A 644 -3.73 -5.38 -20.20
N ALA A 645 -4.96 -5.74 -19.82
CA ALA A 645 -6.03 -6.02 -20.78
C ALA A 645 -6.32 -4.80 -21.67
N ARG A 646 -6.42 -3.60 -21.08
CA ARG A 646 -6.64 -2.34 -21.80
C ARG A 646 -5.49 -2.03 -22.76
N TYR A 647 -4.26 -2.22 -22.31
CA TYR A 647 -3.09 -1.98 -23.15
C TYR A 647 -3.04 -2.96 -24.34
N VAL A 648 -3.28 -4.25 -24.10
CA VAL A 648 -3.35 -5.26 -25.17
C VAL A 648 -4.42 -4.89 -26.19
N ALA A 649 -5.62 -4.50 -25.75
CA ALA A 649 -6.71 -4.09 -26.66
C ALA A 649 -6.33 -2.88 -27.53
N LEU A 650 -5.65 -1.88 -26.95
CA LEU A 650 -5.14 -0.74 -27.73
C LEU A 650 -4.10 -1.20 -28.76
N LEU A 651 -3.13 -2.03 -28.36
CA LEU A 651 -2.09 -2.52 -29.28
C LEU A 651 -2.66 -3.38 -30.42
N GLU A 652 -3.69 -4.18 -30.16
CA GLU A 652 -4.42 -4.94 -31.18
C GLU A 652 -5.08 -4.02 -32.20
N GLN A 653 -5.69 -2.93 -31.73
CA GLN A 653 -6.29 -1.96 -32.61
C GLN A 653 -5.25 -1.21 -33.46
N LEU A 654 -4.07 -0.91 -32.91
CA LEU A 654 -2.96 -0.33 -33.67
C LEU A 654 -2.44 -1.33 -34.72
N ALA A 655 -2.27 -2.60 -34.34
CA ALA A 655 -1.87 -3.65 -35.27
C ALA A 655 -2.88 -3.79 -36.44
N ALA A 656 -4.18 -3.76 -36.13
CA ALA A 656 -5.25 -3.83 -37.14
C ALA A 656 -5.29 -2.60 -38.07
N GLN A 657 -4.85 -1.43 -37.60
CA GLN A 657 -4.76 -0.20 -38.41
C GLN A 657 -3.54 -0.17 -39.35
N GLY A 658 -2.66 -1.17 -39.30
CA GLY A 658 -1.55 -1.32 -40.24
C GLY A 658 -0.42 -0.31 -40.06
N TYR A 659 -0.17 0.19 -38.85
CA TYR A 659 1.02 1.01 -38.60
C TYR A 659 2.29 0.20 -38.86
N GLU A 660 3.21 0.78 -39.63
CA GLU A 660 4.50 0.13 -39.95
C GLU A 660 5.47 0.17 -38.76
N ARG A 661 5.23 1.11 -37.83
CA ARG A 661 6.04 1.33 -36.63
C ARG A 661 5.19 1.82 -35.46
N VAL A 662 5.55 1.37 -34.26
CA VAL A 662 4.95 1.80 -33.00
C VAL A 662 6.05 2.34 -32.08
N VAL A 663 6.01 3.62 -31.76
CA VAL A 663 6.89 4.29 -30.81
C VAL A 663 6.13 4.46 -29.50
N ILE A 664 6.54 3.77 -28.45
CA ILE A 664 5.94 3.89 -27.14
C ILE A 664 6.72 4.90 -26.32
N VAL A 665 6.04 5.91 -25.77
CA VAL A 665 6.61 6.94 -24.90
C VAL A 665 6.01 6.78 -23.51
N SER A 666 6.82 6.23 -22.61
CA SER A 666 6.38 5.84 -21.26
C SER A 666 7.06 6.68 -20.20
N HIS A 667 6.28 7.23 -19.26
CA HIS A 667 6.78 8.04 -18.16
C HIS A 667 6.51 7.38 -16.81
N SER A 668 7.47 7.42 -15.90
CA SER A 668 7.32 6.97 -14.51
C SER A 668 6.72 5.54 -14.44
N GLN A 669 5.61 5.33 -13.73
CA GLN A 669 4.90 4.06 -13.63
C GLN A 669 4.49 3.46 -14.98
N GLY A 670 4.20 4.29 -16.00
CA GLY A 670 3.94 3.85 -17.37
C GLY A 670 5.11 3.04 -17.96
N THR A 671 6.34 3.30 -17.52
CA THR A 671 7.53 2.53 -17.91
C THR A 671 7.47 1.10 -17.41
N ILE A 672 7.06 0.90 -16.15
CA ILE A 672 6.96 -0.43 -15.55
C ILE A 672 5.87 -1.23 -16.24
N ILE A 673 4.69 -0.61 -16.41
CA ILE A 673 3.56 -1.19 -17.14
C ILE A 673 4.00 -1.66 -18.53
N THR A 674 4.70 -0.80 -19.26
CA THR A 674 5.16 -1.08 -20.63
C THR A 674 6.18 -2.20 -20.69
N THR A 675 7.26 -2.08 -19.91
CA THR A 675 8.36 -3.05 -19.94
C THR A 675 7.91 -4.44 -19.51
N GLU A 676 7.09 -4.55 -18.46
CA GLU A 676 6.57 -5.84 -18.02
C GLU A 676 5.52 -6.43 -18.98
N LEU A 677 4.65 -5.62 -19.57
CA LEU A 677 3.69 -6.12 -20.56
C LEU A 677 4.40 -6.68 -21.79
N LEU A 678 5.32 -5.91 -22.39
CA LEU A 678 6.03 -6.32 -23.60
C LEU A 678 6.84 -7.60 -23.36
N ARG A 679 7.53 -7.68 -22.21
CA ARG A 679 8.25 -8.87 -21.76
C ARG A 679 7.32 -10.07 -21.60
N TYR A 680 6.15 -9.88 -20.99
CA TYR A 680 5.15 -10.93 -20.81
C TYR A 680 4.59 -11.40 -22.16
N LEU A 681 4.26 -10.50 -23.08
CA LEU A 681 3.77 -10.82 -24.42
C LEU A 681 4.82 -11.60 -25.24
N GLN A 682 6.07 -11.14 -25.24
CA GLN A 682 7.18 -11.83 -25.91
C GLN A 682 7.38 -13.25 -25.38
N TYR A 683 7.46 -13.40 -24.05
CA TYR A 683 7.63 -14.71 -23.43
C TYR A 683 6.42 -15.61 -23.70
N ARG A 684 5.18 -15.09 -23.57
CA ARG A 684 3.96 -15.84 -23.89
C ARG A 684 3.92 -16.29 -25.34
N ALA A 685 4.27 -15.42 -26.28
CA ALA A 685 4.30 -15.78 -27.69
C ALA A 685 5.27 -16.94 -27.98
N SER A 686 6.38 -17.03 -27.23
CA SER A 686 7.34 -18.14 -27.33
C SER A 686 6.84 -19.48 -26.76
N LYS A 687 5.80 -19.45 -25.91
CA LYS A 687 5.27 -20.64 -25.21
C LYS A 687 3.87 -21.05 -25.68
N ALA A 688 3.09 -20.12 -26.22
CA ALA A 688 1.68 -20.30 -26.51
C ALA A 688 1.42 -21.08 -27.82
N GLY A 689 0.33 -21.84 -27.86
CA GLY A 689 -0.12 -22.58 -29.03
C GLY A 689 -0.68 -21.71 -30.16
N ALA A 690 -1.05 -22.33 -31.28
CA ALA A 690 -1.72 -21.64 -32.38
C ALA A 690 -3.09 -21.11 -31.92
N GLY A 691 -3.43 -19.86 -32.27
CA GLY A 691 -4.69 -19.21 -31.89
C GLY A 691 -4.67 -18.42 -30.58
N ASP A 692 -3.55 -18.37 -29.85
CA ASP A 692 -3.43 -17.52 -28.66
C ASP A 692 -3.39 -16.03 -29.02
N ARG A 693 -4.28 -15.25 -28.39
CA ARG A 693 -4.44 -13.80 -28.59
C ARG A 693 -3.12 -13.03 -28.45
N ALA A 694 -2.33 -13.33 -27.42
CA ALA A 694 -1.06 -12.63 -27.18
C ALA A 694 0.01 -13.00 -28.21
N ARG A 695 0.03 -14.26 -28.68
CA ARG A 695 0.91 -14.69 -29.77
C ARG A 695 0.60 -13.98 -31.07
N THR A 696 -0.67 -13.90 -31.47
CA THR A 696 -1.10 -13.18 -32.69
C THR A 696 -0.72 -11.70 -32.61
N LEU A 697 -0.96 -11.05 -31.47
CA LEU A 697 -0.55 -9.66 -31.27
C LEU A 697 0.98 -9.51 -31.37
N TRP A 698 1.75 -10.37 -30.69
CA TRP A 698 3.20 -10.27 -30.70
C TRP A 698 3.78 -10.40 -32.11
N GLN A 699 3.28 -11.35 -32.92
CA GLN A 699 3.69 -11.52 -34.31
C GLN A 699 3.44 -10.27 -35.18
N ALA A 700 2.41 -9.50 -34.89
CA ALA A 700 2.12 -8.25 -35.59
C ALA A 700 3.03 -7.08 -35.15
N LEU A 701 3.56 -7.12 -33.93
CA LEU A 701 4.38 -6.08 -33.32
C LEU A 701 5.89 -6.34 -33.42
N GLU A 702 6.31 -7.60 -33.47
CA GLU A 702 7.71 -8.02 -33.43
C GLU A 702 8.52 -7.31 -34.53
N GLY A 703 9.65 -6.70 -34.13
CA GLY A 703 10.49 -5.92 -35.03
C GLY A 703 9.90 -4.57 -35.49
N ARG A 704 8.84 -4.07 -34.84
CA ARG A 704 8.23 -2.76 -35.16
C ARG A 704 8.13 -1.80 -33.97
N VAL A 705 8.42 -2.27 -32.76
CA VAL A 705 8.27 -1.50 -31.51
C VAL A 705 9.56 -0.79 -31.12
N PHE A 706 9.46 0.49 -30.79
CA PHE A 706 10.50 1.34 -30.23
C PHE A 706 10.03 1.91 -28.89
N LEU A 707 10.94 2.10 -27.95
CA LEU A 707 10.59 2.55 -26.60
C LEU A 707 11.41 3.77 -26.19
N LEU A 708 10.71 4.82 -25.78
CA LEU A 708 11.26 5.93 -25.01
C LEU A 708 10.72 5.87 -23.58
N THR A 709 11.59 5.82 -22.60
CA THR A 709 11.21 5.91 -21.17
C THR A 709 11.67 7.22 -20.59
N ALA A 710 10.85 7.84 -19.75
CA ALA A 710 11.15 9.09 -19.05
C ALA A 710 10.98 8.89 -17.54
N GLY A 711 11.95 9.33 -16.74
CA GLY A 711 11.88 9.21 -15.27
C GLY A 711 11.67 7.77 -14.80
N CYS A 712 12.38 6.80 -15.41
CA CYS A 712 12.12 5.37 -15.29
C CYS A 712 12.45 4.80 -13.88
N PRO A 713 11.45 4.35 -13.08
CA PRO A 713 11.68 3.85 -11.73
C PRO A 713 12.17 2.40 -11.67
N LEU A 714 12.34 1.75 -12.83
CA LEU A 714 12.60 0.32 -12.96
C LEU A 714 13.81 -0.11 -12.14
N ARG A 715 14.82 0.75 -12.04
CA ARG A 715 16.07 0.44 -11.36
C ARG A 715 16.14 0.96 -9.94
N GLN A 716 15.87 2.25 -9.73
CA GLN A 716 16.03 2.94 -8.44
C GLN A 716 14.97 2.54 -7.41
N LEU A 717 13.80 2.09 -7.88
CA LEU A 717 12.68 1.70 -7.02
C LEU A 717 12.39 0.20 -7.17
N TYR A 718 12.06 -0.26 -8.38
CA TYR A 718 11.57 -1.64 -8.55
C TYR A 718 12.67 -2.69 -8.38
N ALA A 719 13.78 -2.61 -9.13
CA ALA A 719 14.87 -3.57 -8.99
C ALA A 719 15.62 -3.43 -7.66
N ALA A 720 15.75 -2.20 -7.14
CA ALA A 720 16.36 -1.97 -5.83
C ALA A 720 15.53 -2.52 -4.66
N ARG A 721 14.19 -2.54 -4.75
CA ARG A 721 13.33 -3.00 -3.65
C ARG A 721 12.82 -4.43 -3.85
N PHE A 722 12.61 -4.87 -5.08
CA PHE A 722 12.08 -6.18 -5.46
C PHE A 722 13.08 -6.96 -6.35
N PRO A 723 14.32 -7.18 -5.89
CA PRO A 723 15.41 -7.67 -6.73
C PRO A 723 15.20 -9.09 -7.26
N VAL A 724 14.32 -9.89 -6.64
CA VAL A 724 13.96 -11.23 -7.13
C VAL A 724 13.03 -11.15 -8.34
N LEU A 725 12.03 -10.27 -8.31
CA LEU A 725 11.08 -10.09 -9.42
C LEU A 725 11.71 -9.33 -10.60
N TYR A 726 12.61 -8.39 -10.30
CA TYR A 726 13.25 -7.52 -11.28
C TYR A 726 14.73 -7.84 -11.47
N GLY A 727 15.13 -9.09 -11.24
CA GLY A 727 16.52 -9.54 -11.38
C GLY A 727 17.10 -9.27 -12.78
N TRP A 728 16.27 -9.34 -13.81
CA TRP A 728 16.62 -9.04 -15.20
C TRP A 728 17.10 -7.58 -15.41
N VAL A 729 16.69 -6.65 -14.54
CA VAL A 729 17.11 -5.24 -14.60
C VAL A 729 18.48 -5.04 -13.97
N LEU A 730 18.83 -5.84 -12.96
CA LEU A 730 20.07 -5.65 -12.18
C LEU A 730 21.34 -5.89 -13.02
N ALA A 731 21.25 -6.75 -14.04
CA ALA A 731 22.32 -7.01 -15.01
C ALA A 731 22.46 -5.91 -16.09
N GLY A 732 21.53 -4.94 -16.13
CA GLY A 732 21.40 -3.97 -17.22
C GLY A 732 20.40 -4.49 -18.26
N PRO A 733 19.16 -3.98 -18.27
CA PRO A 733 18.12 -4.51 -19.14
C PRO A 733 18.47 -4.24 -20.61
N THR A 734 18.18 -5.18 -21.51
CA THR A 734 18.40 -5.01 -22.95
C THR A 734 17.10 -4.72 -23.68
N ALA A 735 17.19 -4.11 -24.86
CA ALA A 735 16.03 -3.94 -25.74
C ALA A 735 15.41 -5.29 -26.15
N ALA A 736 16.23 -6.35 -26.25
CA ALA A 736 15.78 -7.70 -26.60
C ALA A 736 14.99 -8.38 -25.48
N ASP A 737 15.27 -8.04 -24.21
CA ASP A 737 14.57 -8.61 -23.04
C ASP A 737 13.06 -8.29 -23.02
N ILE A 738 12.67 -7.24 -23.75
CA ILE A 738 11.29 -6.78 -23.90
C ILE A 738 10.86 -6.72 -25.37
N GLY A 739 11.69 -7.27 -26.28
CA GLY A 739 11.45 -7.35 -27.72
C GLY A 739 11.24 -6.02 -28.46
N VAL A 740 11.85 -4.93 -28.00
CA VAL A 740 11.87 -3.65 -28.73
C VAL A 740 13.13 -3.54 -29.58
N ARG A 741 13.07 -2.82 -30.70
CA ARG A 741 14.26 -2.59 -31.55
C ARG A 741 15.27 -1.67 -30.88
N ARG A 742 14.74 -0.64 -30.21
CA ARG A 742 15.52 0.39 -29.54
C ARG A 742 14.82 0.86 -28.28
N TRP A 743 15.59 1.06 -27.23
CA TRP A 743 15.15 1.60 -25.96
C TRP A 743 16.01 2.80 -25.55
N THR A 744 15.43 3.99 -25.60
CA THR A 744 16.06 5.22 -25.10
C THR A 744 15.43 5.62 -23.76
N ASN A 745 16.25 5.86 -22.74
CA ASN A 745 15.80 6.34 -21.44
C ASN A 745 16.27 7.77 -21.23
N VAL A 746 15.33 8.69 -21.04
CA VAL A 746 15.60 10.09 -20.69
C VAL A 746 15.34 10.30 -19.18
N PHE A 747 16.21 11.04 -18.52
CA PHE A 747 16.04 11.36 -17.09
C PHE A 747 16.61 12.74 -16.74
N THR A 748 16.08 13.35 -15.69
CA THR A 748 16.68 14.52 -15.04
C THR A 748 17.54 14.08 -13.86
N SER A 749 18.58 14.85 -13.52
CA SER A 749 19.51 14.43 -12.47
C SER A 749 18.89 14.42 -11.06
N GLY A 750 17.86 15.26 -10.82
CA GLY A 750 17.12 15.33 -9.56
C GLY A 750 15.84 14.50 -9.53
N ASP A 751 15.62 13.61 -10.49
CA ASP A 751 14.46 12.72 -10.44
C ASP A 751 14.60 11.73 -9.26
N TYR A 752 13.75 11.89 -8.24
CA TYR A 752 13.68 11.05 -7.03
C TYR A 752 12.83 9.77 -7.21
N VAL A 753 12.35 9.51 -8.42
CA VAL A 753 11.57 8.32 -8.76
C VAL A 753 12.39 7.41 -9.67
N GLY A 754 12.94 7.95 -10.76
CA GLY A 754 13.62 7.17 -11.79
C GLY A 754 14.74 7.92 -12.51
N ARG A 755 15.91 7.28 -12.67
CA ARG A 755 17.10 7.87 -13.31
C ARG A 755 17.74 6.90 -14.32
N ALA A 756 19.05 7.02 -14.52
CA ALA A 756 19.84 6.16 -15.40
C ALA A 756 19.59 4.65 -15.18
N LEU A 757 19.35 3.93 -16.27
CA LEU A 757 19.24 2.46 -16.28
C LEU A 757 20.60 1.79 -16.45
N TRP A 758 21.45 2.33 -17.32
CA TRP A 758 22.73 1.74 -17.75
C TRP A 758 23.93 2.54 -17.27
N SER A 759 23.85 3.87 -17.35
CA SER A 759 24.96 4.80 -17.11
C SER A 759 25.21 5.12 -15.64
N TRP A 760 24.38 4.66 -14.71
CA TRP A 760 24.37 5.04 -13.30
C TRP A 760 25.69 4.91 -12.51
N GLN A 761 26.62 4.04 -12.93
CA GLN A 761 27.95 3.91 -12.29
C GLN A 761 28.94 4.94 -12.80
N ARG A 762 28.66 5.57 -13.94
CA ARG A 762 29.60 6.45 -14.60
C ARG A 762 29.57 7.84 -13.94
N PRO A 763 30.74 8.44 -13.66
CA PRO A 763 30.82 9.77 -13.04
C PRO A 763 30.16 10.89 -13.86
N ASP A 764 30.11 10.72 -15.18
CA ASP A 764 29.59 11.64 -16.19
C ASP A 764 28.09 11.40 -16.52
N ALA A 765 27.44 10.42 -15.89
CA ALA A 765 26.05 10.07 -16.17
C ALA A 765 25.07 11.23 -15.99
N PHE A 766 25.45 12.24 -15.21
CA PHE A 766 24.65 13.42 -14.91
C PHE A 766 25.08 14.67 -15.69
N ASP A 767 26.03 14.57 -16.62
CA ASP A 767 26.67 15.73 -17.25
C ASP A 767 25.79 16.46 -18.27
N GLY A 768 24.60 15.92 -18.56
CA GLY A 768 23.70 16.50 -19.54
C GLY A 768 24.23 16.26 -20.95
N THR A 769 23.61 15.34 -21.67
CA THR A 769 23.98 15.04 -23.05
C THR A 769 23.15 15.94 -23.96
N GLY A 770 23.77 16.95 -24.58
CA GLY A 770 23.07 17.94 -25.43
C GLY A 770 22.42 17.38 -26.70
N SER A 771 22.72 16.14 -27.08
CA SER A 771 22.30 15.51 -28.33
C SER A 771 21.62 14.15 -28.10
N PRO A 772 20.63 13.76 -28.93
CA PRO A 772 20.04 12.42 -28.91
C PRO A 772 21.10 11.33 -29.12
N PRO A 773 20.84 10.10 -28.67
CA PRO A 773 21.78 9.00 -28.87
C PRO A 773 21.97 8.69 -30.36
N ALA A 774 23.20 8.31 -30.73
CA ALA A 774 23.56 8.00 -32.11
C ALA A 774 22.62 6.96 -32.75
N PRO A 775 22.34 7.05 -34.06
CA PRO A 775 21.56 6.05 -34.78
C PRO A 775 22.16 4.64 -34.61
N GLY A 776 21.31 3.63 -34.43
CA GLY A 776 21.72 2.22 -34.29
C GLY A 776 22.06 1.77 -32.85
N ALA A 777 22.12 2.68 -31.87
CA ALA A 777 22.25 2.29 -30.47
C ALA A 777 20.98 1.58 -29.97
N LYS A 778 21.08 0.29 -29.64
CA LYS A 778 19.93 -0.51 -29.15
C LYS A 778 19.40 -0.05 -27.81
N THR A 779 20.29 0.38 -26.91
CA THR A 779 19.95 0.94 -25.60
C THR A 779 20.75 2.21 -25.35
N ALA A 780 20.13 3.23 -24.76
CA ALA A 780 20.80 4.49 -24.47
C ALA A 780 20.16 5.25 -23.30
N ASP A 781 20.99 5.77 -22.40
CA ASP A 781 20.60 6.72 -21.37
C ASP A 781 20.92 8.15 -21.81
N LEU A 782 20.05 9.10 -21.46
CA LEU A 782 20.19 10.51 -21.77
C LEU A 782 19.80 11.36 -20.56
N CYS A 783 20.76 12.06 -19.97
CA CYS A 783 20.47 13.06 -18.94
C CYS A 783 20.07 14.37 -19.64
N ILE A 784 18.86 14.87 -19.37
CA ILE A 784 18.35 16.10 -20.00
C ILE A 784 18.66 17.36 -19.18
N GLY A 785 19.41 17.22 -18.08
CA GLY A 785 19.88 18.33 -17.24
C GLY A 785 19.37 18.29 -15.81
N ALA A 786 19.47 19.44 -15.13
CA ALA A 786 18.93 19.63 -13.79
C ALA A 786 17.40 19.73 -13.89
N GLY A 787 16.70 19.03 -13.02
CA GLY A 787 15.25 18.96 -13.03
C GLY A 787 14.76 17.90 -12.07
N ALA A 788 13.45 17.74 -12.02
CA ALA A 788 12.77 16.79 -11.17
C ALA A 788 11.83 15.89 -12.00
N HIS A 789 10.79 15.33 -11.39
CA HIS A 789 10.11 14.16 -11.95
C HIS A 789 8.98 14.50 -12.95
N THR A 790 8.34 15.67 -12.89
CA THR A 790 7.11 15.90 -13.68
C THR A 790 7.30 16.65 -15.01
N HIS A 791 8.43 17.31 -15.23
CA HIS A 791 8.60 18.29 -16.31
C HIS A 791 9.21 17.73 -17.62
N TYR A 792 9.09 16.42 -17.87
CA TYR A 792 9.69 15.76 -19.04
C TYR A 792 9.06 16.15 -20.38
N PHE A 793 7.78 16.53 -20.37
CA PHE A 793 7.02 16.86 -21.58
C PHE A 793 6.60 18.33 -21.63
N ASP A 794 7.25 19.19 -20.83
CA ASP A 794 7.07 20.63 -20.90
C ASP A 794 7.42 21.13 -22.32
N PRO A 795 6.73 22.15 -22.86
CA PRO A 795 6.96 22.65 -24.22
C PRO A 795 8.42 23.04 -24.52
N GLY A 796 9.20 23.40 -23.50
CA GLY A 796 10.62 23.74 -23.63
C GLY A 796 11.57 22.54 -23.75
N GLN A 797 11.12 21.30 -23.59
CA GLN A 797 11.96 20.09 -23.58
C GLN A 797 12.34 19.61 -24.99
N SER A 798 13.02 20.46 -25.74
CA SER A 798 13.40 20.19 -27.13
C SER A 798 14.20 18.89 -27.32
N LEU A 799 15.00 18.50 -26.32
CA LEU A 799 15.79 17.26 -26.37
C LEU A 799 14.90 16.00 -26.34
N VAL A 800 13.85 15.99 -25.53
CA VAL A 800 12.89 14.88 -25.49
C VAL A 800 12.14 14.79 -26.83
N ALA A 801 11.76 15.95 -27.38
CA ALA A 801 11.14 16.02 -28.71
C ALA A 801 12.05 15.41 -29.79
N ARG A 802 13.35 15.77 -29.81
CA ARG A 802 14.34 15.22 -30.73
C ARG A 802 14.54 13.71 -30.57
N CYS A 803 14.46 13.19 -29.35
CA CYS A 803 14.50 11.75 -29.11
C CYS A 803 13.28 11.04 -29.71
N ILE A 804 12.06 11.56 -29.50
CA ILE A 804 10.86 10.99 -30.11
C ILE A 804 10.97 11.04 -31.63
N GLU A 805 11.37 12.17 -32.20
CA GLU A 805 11.60 12.31 -33.66
C GLU A 805 12.58 11.26 -34.16
N SER A 806 13.71 11.06 -33.47
CA SER A 806 14.72 10.08 -33.88
C SER A 806 14.16 8.65 -33.97
N LEU A 807 13.22 8.28 -33.09
CA LEU A 807 12.58 6.96 -33.08
C LEU A 807 11.49 6.86 -34.15
N VAL A 808 10.79 7.96 -34.42
CA VAL A 808 9.81 8.03 -35.51
C VAL A 808 10.51 7.87 -36.87
N THR A 809 11.65 8.52 -37.08
CA THR A 809 12.33 8.59 -38.38
C THR A 809 13.39 7.52 -38.63
N GLU A 810 13.69 6.65 -37.65
CA GLU A 810 14.76 5.64 -37.80
C GLU A 810 14.56 4.80 -39.08
N ALA A 811 15.62 4.52 -39.84
CA ALA A 811 15.50 3.67 -41.04
C ALA A 811 15.10 2.23 -40.63
N ALA A 812 14.21 1.61 -41.40
CA ALA A 812 13.63 0.29 -41.08
C ALA A 812 14.64 -0.86 -41.22
#